data_AF-A0A7S1AW16-F1
#
_entry.id   AF-A0A7S1AW16-F1
#
_cell.length_a   1.000
_cell.length_b   1.000
_cell.length_c   1.000
_cell.angle_alpha   90.00
_cell.angle_beta   90.00
_cell.angle_gamma   90.00
#
_symmetry.space_group_name_H-M   'P 1'
#
loop_
_entity.id
_entity.type
_entity.pdbx_description
1 polymer ?
#
loop_
_entity_poly.entity_id
_entity_poly.type
_entity_poly.pdbx_seq_one_letter_code
_entity_poly.pdbx_strand_id
1 'polypeptide(L)'
;GDPTATPTSLRELAVRVKPRVLARCHDVDAQVGAAAIRCATVLAARGLLSEEDFDPVVDLVWDECRRHEEACVFVCQNVFAEDVLDCRKDGPLATSVEGAVVVRRRVSMLLQFVAEYCGGQHQLTDRLSVALWQRASCLEDWETLVGMALPGSEHTLTGELHTLLAYLMESVARLAAENALVPGRHSAEYAEVVLDRAVRALTPRLPALLAAYQADPLAMRRAAGLCRHVLRHCSMRRQSGDSLLLGTTAEDVGETLRLAFCRQPDPEALEFIAESLAHLLDLHDAMRPAVQDLAGTLRDRFLRVVPKLARTADCADVQGDDEEVPPAEVLLAVATRLRILAKTIDVSLCNLRNFVATVLEVLDERAVAAADGHPLPIGPQLAVTLLELSALLCSRHIAMVFQPRPLASYLTHDVADEVELRLLPTAANDLCIVTTALLKSDPNPLVRTAAMATVLSLHTAWHNASVLGRAPAADGWSLEADGELGRALWDHLGQLLLEANAAPPSTRITVVPESGDPRRTSVFSRLFSTICAAVANSNGGTDRLPLAIPDSERVRLATLTCALVASCRSPLPEFEKLTSLVLSQGLSQREELHEVSWSVLRRKRKAAHESVEQAEDFFLCLLRAVRTVHEDGGPAVARDLSLRLMQHVGVGKLMPTLQVGIVSALHTGIQDALGDASEKFLDVLTPWVSKHVIEDEKLEELTAWAEEQAASDTARTERAGLLSFIEVCRATVKKQPTDANTPPRVARDDGTGTGSTPRLPASKRRRAGYSKAVSGKRRHNADCQGLSVAHGGVEQPAVVA
;
A
#
# COMPACT_ATOMS: atom_id res chain seq x y z
N GLY A 1 -54.93 -1.09 -31.46
CA GLY A 1 -54.19 -2.24 -30.92
C GLY A 1 -53.42 -1.76 -29.72
N ASP A 2 -53.44 -2.51 -28.63
CA ASP A 2 -52.67 -2.19 -27.43
C ASP A 2 -51.18 -2.08 -27.81
N PRO A 3 -50.53 -0.90 -27.67
CA PRO A 3 -49.12 -0.73 -28.04
C PRO A 3 -48.16 -1.59 -27.19
N THR A 4 -48.66 -2.24 -26.13
CA THR A 4 -47.92 -3.21 -25.32
C THR A 4 -48.04 -4.65 -25.83
N ALA A 5 -48.95 -4.92 -26.78
CA ALA A 5 -49.11 -6.25 -27.34
C ALA A 5 -47.90 -6.64 -28.19
N THR A 6 -47.08 -7.55 -27.67
CA THR A 6 -45.92 -8.08 -28.40
C THR A 6 -46.40 -8.88 -29.62
N PRO A 7 -46.00 -8.51 -30.85
CA PRO A 7 -46.38 -9.24 -32.07
C PRO A 7 -46.01 -10.72 -32.00
N THR A 8 -46.88 -11.60 -32.51
CA THR A 8 -46.66 -13.06 -32.50
C THR A 8 -45.32 -13.46 -33.12
N SER A 9 -44.91 -12.80 -34.20
CA SER A 9 -43.61 -13.02 -34.85
C SER A 9 -42.41 -12.69 -33.96
N LEU A 10 -42.52 -11.66 -33.10
CA LEU A 10 -41.48 -11.32 -32.12
C LEU A 10 -41.46 -12.31 -30.96
N ARG A 11 -42.62 -12.83 -30.53
CA ARG A 11 -42.71 -13.88 -29.52
C ARG A 11 -42.06 -15.18 -30.00
N GLU A 12 -42.35 -15.62 -31.22
CA GLU A 12 -41.73 -16.79 -31.83
C GLU A 12 -40.22 -16.64 -31.99
N LEU A 13 -39.76 -15.46 -32.43
CA LEU A 13 -38.32 -15.16 -32.52
C LEU A 13 -37.67 -15.20 -31.14
N ALA A 14 -38.28 -14.55 -30.14
CA ALA A 14 -37.78 -14.50 -28.76
C ALA A 14 -37.60 -15.91 -28.18
N VAL A 15 -38.59 -16.80 -28.33
CA VAL A 15 -38.49 -18.19 -27.88
C VAL A 15 -37.30 -18.92 -28.51
N ARG A 16 -37.04 -18.68 -29.80
CA ARG A 16 -35.90 -19.30 -30.51
C ARG A 16 -34.54 -18.74 -30.07
N VAL A 17 -34.44 -17.44 -29.80
CA VAL A 17 -33.16 -16.80 -29.45
C VAL A 17 -32.86 -16.81 -27.95
N LYS A 18 -33.88 -16.99 -27.09
CA LYS A 18 -33.79 -16.96 -25.63
C LYS A 18 -32.60 -17.76 -25.09
N PRO A 19 -32.41 -19.06 -25.41
CA PRO A 19 -31.31 -19.84 -24.84
C PRO A 19 -29.93 -19.26 -25.21
N ARG A 20 -29.81 -18.70 -26.41
CA ARG A 20 -28.58 -18.10 -26.90
C ARG A 20 -28.30 -16.74 -26.27
N VAL A 21 -29.33 -15.95 -25.98
CA VAL A 21 -29.20 -14.67 -25.26
C VAL A 21 -28.74 -14.93 -23.83
N LEU A 22 -29.40 -15.84 -23.12
CA LEU A 22 -29.03 -16.20 -21.73
C LEU A 22 -27.60 -16.76 -21.66
N ALA A 23 -27.23 -17.69 -22.56
CA ALA A 23 -25.87 -18.20 -22.63
C ALA A 23 -24.82 -17.11 -22.90
N ARG A 24 -25.17 -16.05 -23.65
CA ARG A 24 -24.27 -14.93 -23.94
C ARG A 24 -24.13 -13.94 -22.79
N CYS A 25 -24.97 -13.98 -21.76
CA CYS A 25 -24.76 -13.18 -20.55
C CYS A 25 -23.42 -13.54 -19.89
N HIS A 26 -22.98 -14.80 -20.00
CA HIS A 26 -21.71 -15.33 -19.50
C HIS A 26 -20.58 -15.34 -20.55
N ASP A 27 -20.63 -14.50 -21.60
CA ASP A 27 -19.58 -14.46 -22.63
C ASP A 27 -18.19 -14.11 -22.06
N VAL A 28 -17.10 -14.58 -22.67
CA VAL A 28 -15.74 -14.21 -22.23
C VAL A 28 -15.48 -12.71 -22.44
N ASP A 29 -16.12 -12.12 -23.45
CA ASP A 29 -16.13 -10.67 -23.65
C ASP A 29 -17.23 -9.99 -22.81
N ALA A 30 -16.82 -9.25 -21.79
CA ALA A 30 -17.72 -8.53 -20.90
C ALA A 30 -18.67 -7.55 -21.63
N GLN A 31 -18.27 -6.98 -22.77
CA GLN A 31 -19.16 -6.09 -23.54
C GLN A 31 -20.29 -6.85 -24.22
N VAL A 32 -20.00 -8.06 -24.72
CA VAL A 32 -21.00 -8.94 -25.33
C VAL A 32 -21.99 -9.40 -24.26
N GLY A 33 -21.49 -9.79 -23.09
CA GLY A 33 -22.38 -10.19 -21.99
C GLY A 33 -23.25 -9.04 -21.48
N ALA A 34 -22.72 -7.82 -21.37
CA ALA A 34 -23.53 -6.65 -20.99
C ALA A 34 -24.64 -6.37 -22.02
N ALA A 35 -24.35 -6.51 -23.32
CA ALA A 35 -25.36 -6.38 -24.37
C ALA A 35 -26.41 -7.50 -24.32
N ALA A 36 -25.99 -8.73 -24.03
CA ALA A 36 -26.90 -9.86 -23.87
C ALA A 36 -27.85 -9.66 -22.67
N ILE A 37 -27.36 -9.14 -21.55
CA ILE A 37 -28.18 -8.81 -20.37
C ILE A 37 -29.22 -7.74 -20.73
N ARG A 38 -28.84 -6.66 -21.42
CA ARG A 38 -29.83 -5.66 -21.90
C ARG A 38 -30.91 -6.28 -22.80
N CYS A 39 -30.54 -7.23 -23.65
CA CYS A 39 -31.52 -7.99 -24.43
C CYS A 39 -32.43 -8.85 -23.52
N ALA A 40 -31.87 -9.52 -22.51
CA ALA A 40 -32.64 -10.28 -21.52
C ALA A 40 -33.62 -9.38 -20.75
N THR A 41 -33.21 -8.17 -20.35
CA THR A 41 -34.09 -7.17 -19.70
C THR A 41 -35.30 -6.83 -20.55
N VAL A 42 -35.10 -6.61 -21.86
CA VAL A 42 -36.20 -6.33 -22.79
C VAL A 42 -37.12 -7.53 -22.98
N LEU A 43 -36.57 -8.76 -22.92
CA LEU A 43 -37.37 -9.99 -22.99
C LEU A 43 -38.21 -10.19 -21.71
N ALA A 44 -37.62 -9.98 -20.53
CA ALA A 44 -38.31 -10.05 -19.24
C ALA A 44 -39.44 -9.03 -19.14
N ALA A 45 -39.19 -7.77 -19.49
CA ALA A 45 -40.20 -6.70 -19.50
C ALA A 45 -41.40 -6.98 -20.42
N ARG A 46 -41.28 -7.94 -21.35
CA ARG A 46 -42.35 -8.40 -22.24
C ARG A 46 -43.00 -9.72 -21.80
N GLY A 47 -42.63 -10.25 -20.63
CA GLY A 47 -43.10 -11.54 -20.13
C GLY A 47 -42.64 -12.73 -20.99
N LEU A 48 -41.47 -12.62 -21.64
CA LEU A 48 -40.93 -13.66 -22.53
C LEU A 48 -39.85 -14.53 -21.86
N LEU A 49 -39.46 -14.18 -20.63
CA LEU A 49 -38.61 -14.97 -19.76
C LEU A 49 -39.45 -15.47 -18.59
N SER A 50 -39.23 -16.72 -18.16
CA SER A 50 -39.78 -17.26 -16.92
C SER A 50 -38.85 -16.93 -15.74
N GLU A 51 -39.33 -17.07 -14.51
CA GLU A 51 -38.51 -16.85 -13.31
C GLU A 51 -37.26 -17.73 -13.28
N GLU A 52 -37.34 -18.99 -13.74
CA GLU A 52 -36.18 -19.89 -13.87
C GLU A 52 -35.09 -19.36 -14.83
N ASP A 53 -35.45 -18.46 -15.75
CA ASP A 53 -34.47 -17.83 -16.65
C ASP A 53 -33.71 -16.66 -15.97
N PHE A 54 -34.13 -16.24 -14.76
CA PHE A 54 -33.58 -15.07 -14.08
C PHE A 54 -32.31 -15.41 -13.32
N ASP A 55 -32.24 -16.58 -12.67
CA ASP A 55 -31.10 -16.99 -11.81
C ASP A 55 -29.74 -16.79 -12.49
N PRO A 56 -29.51 -17.20 -13.76
CA PRO A 56 -28.22 -17.00 -14.42
C PRO A 56 -27.85 -15.51 -14.59
N VAL A 57 -28.84 -14.63 -14.71
CA VAL A 57 -28.64 -13.18 -14.81
C VAL A 57 -28.47 -12.55 -13.43
N VAL A 58 -29.20 -13.05 -12.42
CA VAL A 58 -29.09 -12.61 -11.02
C VAL A 58 -27.69 -12.90 -10.47
N ASP A 59 -27.14 -14.09 -10.74
CA ASP A 59 -25.78 -14.46 -10.32
C ASP A 59 -24.71 -13.49 -10.86
N LEU A 60 -24.96 -12.84 -12.00
CA LEU A 60 -24.04 -11.88 -12.61
C LEU A 60 -24.00 -10.52 -11.90
N VAL A 61 -24.93 -10.24 -10.98
CA VAL A 61 -24.85 -9.06 -10.08
C VAL A 61 -23.55 -9.08 -9.26
N TRP A 62 -23.02 -10.26 -9.01
CA TRP A 62 -21.80 -10.47 -8.24
C TRP A 62 -20.56 -10.65 -9.13
N ASP A 63 -20.62 -10.45 -10.45
CA ASP A 63 -19.43 -10.52 -11.33
C ASP A 63 -18.52 -9.27 -11.14
N GLU A 64 -17.21 -9.41 -11.36
CA GLU A 64 -16.24 -8.30 -11.34
C GLU A 64 -16.20 -7.52 -12.67
N CYS A 65 -16.84 -8.05 -13.70
CA CYS A 65 -16.88 -7.44 -15.02
C CYS A 65 -17.98 -6.37 -15.13
N ARG A 66 -17.90 -5.47 -16.13
CA ARG A 66 -18.94 -4.46 -16.46
C ARG A 66 -20.38 -5.00 -16.64
N ARG A 67 -20.55 -6.32 -16.69
CA ARG A 67 -21.83 -7.00 -16.80
C ARG A 67 -22.69 -6.83 -15.55
N HIS A 68 -22.08 -6.72 -14.38
CA HIS A 68 -22.81 -6.58 -13.12
C HIS A 68 -23.70 -5.33 -13.11
N GLU A 69 -23.26 -4.22 -13.70
CA GLU A 69 -24.07 -2.99 -13.80
C GLU A 69 -25.39 -3.20 -14.56
N GLU A 70 -25.37 -4.01 -15.63
CA GLU A 70 -26.57 -4.32 -16.41
C GLU A 70 -27.42 -5.41 -15.72
N ALA A 71 -26.78 -6.34 -15.03
CA ALA A 71 -27.47 -7.35 -14.22
C ALA A 71 -28.24 -6.70 -13.08
N CYS A 72 -27.66 -5.70 -12.40
CA CYS A 72 -28.37 -4.93 -11.37
C CYS A 72 -29.58 -4.19 -11.93
N VAL A 73 -29.48 -3.63 -13.15
CA VAL A 73 -30.63 -3.01 -13.83
C VAL A 73 -31.71 -4.03 -14.11
N PHE A 74 -31.33 -5.22 -14.60
CA PHE A 74 -32.24 -6.33 -14.81
C PHE A 74 -33.00 -6.69 -13.53
N VAL A 75 -32.28 -6.87 -12.41
CA VAL A 75 -32.85 -7.20 -11.10
C VAL A 75 -33.81 -6.12 -10.63
N CYS A 76 -33.41 -4.85 -10.68
CA CYS A 76 -34.26 -3.76 -10.20
C CYS A 76 -35.58 -3.64 -10.96
N GLN A 77 -35.59 -3.97 -12.25
CA GLN A 77 -36.77 -3.84 -13.10
C GLN A 77 -37.68 -5.07 -13.12
N ASN A 78 -37.12 -6.27 -12.92
CA ASN A 78 -37.84 -7.52 -13.18
C ASN A 78 -37.94 -8.44 -11.96
N VAL A 79 -37.09 -8.26 -10.94
CA VAL A 79 -37.09 -9.09 -9.71
C VAL A 79 -37.79 -8.36 -8.58
N PHE A 80 -37.60 -7.05 -8.44
CA PHE A 80 -38.24 -6.29 -7.37
C PHE A 80 -39.70 -5.97 -7.67
N ALA A 81 -40.52 -5.97 -6.62
CA ALA A 81 -41.94 -5.63 -6.70
C ALA A 81 -42.19 -4.15 -7.05
N GLU A 82 -41.21 -3.29 -6.82
CA GLU A 82 -41.22 -1.89 -7.25
C GLU A 82 -39.88 -1.56 -7.89
N ASP A 83 -39.91 -0.70 -8.92
CA ASP A 83 -38.68 -0.23 -9.55
C ASP A 83 -37.90 0.63 -8.54
N VAL A 84 -36.67 0.21 -8.26
CA VAL A 84 -35.72 0.91 -7.39
C VAL A 84 -34.92 1.96 -8.18
N LEU A 85 -34.94 1.89 -9.52
CA LEU A 85 -34.22 2.82 -10.38
C LEU A 85 -35.04 4.09 -10.62
N ASP A 86 -34.42 5.23 -10.38
CA ASP A 86 -34.99 6.56 -10.66
C ASP A 86 -34.21 7.28 -11.77
N CYS A 87 -33.64 6.50 -12.72
CA CYS A 87 -32.75 6.95 -13.78
C CYS A 87 -33.20 8.27 -14.44
N ARG A 88 -32.63 9.40 -14.02
CA ARG A 88 -32.74 10.68 -14.74
C ARG A 88 -31.48 10.91 -15.54
N LYS A 89 -31.66 11.28 -16.82
CA LYS A 89 -30.54 11.50 -17.75
C LYS A 89 -29.76 12.79 -17.48
N ASP A 90 -30.30 13.74 -16.71
CA ASP A 90 -29.70 15.06 -16.54
C ASP A 90 -29.92 15.62 -15.11
N GLY A 91 -28.83 15.69 -14.32
CA GLY A 91 -28.70 16.53 -13.12
C GLY A 91 -28.87 15.83 -11.75
N PRO A 92 -28.36 16.46 -10.66
CA PRO A 92 -28.55 15.97 -9.30
C PRO A 92 -30.03 15.91 -8.95
N LEU A 93 -30.46 14.87 -8.23
CA LEU A 93 -31.83 14.71 -7.76
C LEU A 93 -32.24 15.95 -6.97
N ALA A 94 -33.06 16.82 -7.58
CA ALA A 94 -33.96 17.69 -6.84
C ALA A 94 -34.73 16.76 -5.90
N THR A 95 -34.71 17.04 -4.60
CA THR A 95 -35.40 16.28 -3.55
C THR A 95 -36.78 15.90 -4.04
N SER A 96 -36.88 14.69 -4.60
CA SER A 96 -38.15 14.11 -5.00
C SER A 96 -38.88 13.95 -3.69
N VAL A 97 -40.09 14.50 -3.58
CA VAL A 97 -40.96 14.31 -2.42
C VAL A 97 -41.53 12.90 -2.49
N GLU A 98 -40.68 11.90 -2.69
CA GLU A 98 -41.01 10.52 -2.39
C GLU A 98 -41.08 10.43 -0.88
N GLY A 99 -42.22 9.96 -0.38
CA GLY A 99 -42.39 9.78 1.05
C GLY A 99 -41.37 8.77 1.57
N ALA A 100 -40.82 9.00 2.76
CA ALA A 100 -39.87 8.11 3.44
C ALA A 100 -40.32 6.63 3.48
N VAL A 101 -41.62 6.36 3.39
CA VAL A 101 -42.21 5.02 3.28
C VAL A 101 -41.77 4.29 2.00
N VAL A 102 -41.73 4.97 0.85
CA VAL A 102 -41.34 4.39 -0.45
C VAL A 102 -39.85 4.07 -0.44
N VAL A 103 -39.03 5.04 -0.01
CA VAL A 103 -37.58 4.86 0.14
C VAL A 103 -37.27 3.67 1.05
N ARG A 104 -37.91 3.61 2.22
CA ARG A 104 -37.75 2.51 3.18
C ARG A 104 -38.08 1.15 2.57
N ARG A 105 -39.18 1.06 1.81
CA ARG A 105 -39.58 -0.18 1.13
C ARG A 105 -38.53 -0.60 0.10
N ARG A 106 -38.05 0.33 -0.73
CA ARG A 106 -36.98 0.10 -1.72
C ARG A 106 -35.68 -0.38 -1.06
N VAL A 107 -35.24 0.28 0.01
CA VAL A 107 -34.07 -0.15 0.79
C VAL A 107 -34.29 -1.54 1.37
N SER A 108 -35.46 -1.83 1.93
CA SER A 108 -35.77 -3.14 2.51
C SER A 108 -35.72 -4.25 1.44
N MET A 109 -36.22 -4.00 0.22
CA MET A 109 -36.10 -4.95 -0.89
C MET A 109 -34.64 -5.21 -1.28
N LEU A 110 -33.80 -4.16 -1.35
CA LEU A 110 -32.37 -4.32 -1.63
C LEU A 110 -31.68 -5.17 -0.55
N LEU A 111 -31.98 -4.91 0.72
CA LEU A 111 -31.37 -5.66 1.83
C LEU A 111 -31.83 -7.12 1.86
N GLN A 112 -33.11 -7.37 1.59
CA GLN A 112 -33.65 -8.74 1.47
C GLN A 112 -33.01 -9.49 0.32
N PHE A 113 -32.86 -8.84 -0.84
CA PHE A 113 -32.17 -9.42 -1.98
C PHE A 113 -30.70 -9.78 -1.66
N VAL A 114 -29.97 -8.89 -0.99
CA VAL A 114 -28.60 -9.17 -0.55
C VAL A 114 -28.56 -10.34 0.44
N ALA A 115 -29.48 -10.37 1.42
CA ALA A 115 -29.54 -11.46 2.40
C ALA A 115 -29.81 -12.82 1.73
N GLU A 116 -30.71 -12.86 0.74
CA GLU A 116 -31.09 -14.09 0.05
C GLU A 116 -30.01 -14.59 -0.94
N TYR A 117 -29.41 -13.69 -1.71
CA TYR A 117 -28.56 -14.06 -2.85
C TYR A 117 -27.04 -13.95 -2.59
N CYS A 118 -26.59 -13.26 -1.54
CA CYS A 118 -25.14 -13.16 -1.24
C CYS A 118 -24.59 -14.33 -0.40
N GLY A 119 -25.43 -15.22 0.13
CA GLY A 119 -25.00 -16.37 0.94
C GLY A 119 -24.08 -15.98 2.11
N GLY A 120 -24.38 -14.87 2.80
CA GLY A 120 -23.57 -14.33 3.90
C GLY A 120 -22.33 -13.53 3.48
N GLN A 121 -22.07 -13.35 2.18
CA GLN A 121 -20.98 -12.52 1.68
C GLN A 121 -21.36 -11.03 1.67
N HIS A 122 -21.52 -10.43 2.84
CA HIS A 122 -21.98 -9.03 2.98
C HIS A 122 -21.13 -8.01 2.20
N GLN A 123 -19.85 -8.32 1.93
CA GLN A 123 -18.94 -7.47 1.15
C GLN A 123 -19.41 -7.24 -0.30
N LEU A 124 -20.25 -8.12 -0.85
CA LEU A 124 -20.83 -7.98 -2.18
C LEU A 124 -21.77 -6.77 -2.30
N THR A 125 -22.24 -6.22 -1.17
CA THR A 125 -22.98 -4.94 -1.11
C THR A 125 -22.23 -3.81 -1.82
N ASP A 126 -20.89 -3.85 -1.81
CA ASP A 126 -20.05 -2.89 -2.51
C ASP A 126 -20.31 -2.87 -4.02
N ARG A 127 -20.49 -4.06 -4.62
CA ARG A 127 -20.77 -4.22 -6.05
C ARG A 127 -22.15 -3.68 -6.39
N LEU A 128 -23.13 -3.93 -5.52
CA LEU A 128 -24.48 -3.41 -5.66
C LEU A 128 -24.48 -1.87 -5.61
N SER A 129 -23.77 -1.27 -4.64
CA SER A 129 -23.67 0.19 -4.53
C SER A 129 -23.01 0.83 -5.75
N VAL A 130 -21.97 0.20 -6.32
CA VAL A 130 -21.33 0.68 -7.56
C VAL A 130 -22.32 0.64 -8.74
N ALA A 131 -23.05 -0.47 -8.89
CA ALA A 131 -24.00 -0.62 -9.99
C ALA A 131 -25.21 0.32 -9.90
N LEU A 132 -25.63 0.66 -8.69
CA LEU A 132 -26.77 1.54 -8.40
C LEU A 132 -26.39 3.01 -8.20
N TRP A 133 -25.09 3.33 -8.20
CA TRP A 133 -24.60 4.70 -8.08
C TRP A 133 -25.21 5.60 -9.17
N GLN A 134 -25.75 6.75 -8.77
CA GLN A 134 -26.49 7.69 -9.65
C GLN A 134 -27.77 7.12 -10.29
N ARG A 135 -28.19 5.90 -9.94
CA ARG A 135 -29.37 5.25 -10.53
C ARG A 135 -30.50 5.02 -9.52
N ALA A 136 -30.20 4.87 -8.24
CA ALA A 136 -31.19 4.64 -7.19
C ALA A 136 -31.17 5.76 -6.15
N SER A 137 -32.19 6.62 -6.13
CA SER A 137 -32.23 7.78 -5.23
C SER A 137 -32.40 7.37 -3.76
N CYS A 138 -32.96 6.18 -3.50
CA CYS A 138 -33.13 5.65 -2.15
C CYS A 138 -31.79 5.42 -1.42
N LEU A 139 -30.67 5.31 -2.14
CA LEU A 139 -29.33 5.22 -1.56
C LEU A 139 -28.79 6.57 -1.08
N GLU A 140 -29.43 7.68 -1.47
CA GLU A 140 -29.04 9.05 -1.10
C GLU A 140 -29.88 9.62 0.06
N ASP A 141 -30.98 8.96 0.44
CA ASP A 141 -31.84 9.38 1.54
C ASP A 141 -31.29 8.89 2.89
N TRP A 142 -30.24 9.57 3.34
CA TRP A 142 -29.56 9.29 4.60
C TRP A 142 -30.45 9.42 5.83
N GLU A 143 -31.49 10.25 5.78
CA GLU A 143 -32.44 10.40 6.88
C GLU A 143 -33.21 9.10 7.10
N THR A 144 -33.73 8.51 6.03
CA THR A 144 -34.43 7.22 6.07
C THR A 144 -33.47 6.09 6.44
N LEU A 145 -32.28 6.02 5.83
CA LEU A 145 -31.28 4.99 6.12
C LEU A 145 -30.89 4.98 7.61
N VAL A 146 -30.60 6.16 8.18
CA VAL A 146 -30.26 6.26 9.61
C VAL A 146 -31.45 5.95 10.50
N GLY A 147 -32.66 6.39 10.11
CA GLY A 147 -33.89 6.07 10.84
C GLY A 147 -34.17 4.57 10.94
N MET A 148 -33.82 3.79 9.90
CA MET A 148 -33.90 2.32 9.91
C MET A 148 -32.81 1.66 10.75
N ALA A 149 -31.66 2.31 10.93
CA ALA A 149 -30.53 1.79 11.70
C ALA A 149 -30.63 2.05 13.21
N LEU A 150 -31.30 3.13 13.62
CA LEU A 150 -31.41 3.51 15.03
C LEU A 150 -32.54 2.79 15.77
N PRO A 151 -32.35 2.41 17.04
CA PRO A 151 -33.39 1.82 17.86
C PRO A 151 -34.52 2.80 18.17
N GLY A 152 -35.75 2.30 18.25
CA GLY A 152 -36.92 3.07 18.65
C GLY A 152 -37.69 3.71 17.49
N SER A 153 -37.27 3.49 16.24
CA SER A 153 -38.13 3.78 15.10
C SER A 153 -39.10 2.61 14.88
N GLU A 154 -40.30 2.88 14.37
CA GLU A 154 -41.28 1.82 14.04
C GLU A 154 -40.74 0.81 13.00
N HIS A 155 -39.60 1.13 12.38
CA HIS A 155 -39.01 0.38 11.27
C HIS A 155 -37.54 0.09 11.50
N THR A 156 -37.09 0.05 12.76
CA THR A 156 -35.75 -0.37 13.11
C THR A 156 -35.51 -1.78 12.59
N LEU A 157 -34.46 -1.96 11.78
CA LEU A 157 -34.01 -3.28 11.37
C LEU A 157 -33.26 -3.97 12.52
N THR A 158 -33.35 -5.29 12.59
CA THR A 158 -32.64 -6.11 13.58
C THR A 158 -31.94 -7.28 12.89
N GLY A 159 -30.96 -7.88 13.56
CA GLY A 159 -30.23 -9.05 13.06
C GLY A 159 -29.44 -8.75 11.77
N GLU A 160 -29.43 -9.71 10.85
CA GLU A 160 -28.63 -9.65 9.61
C GLU A 160 -28.95 -8.43 8.73
N LEU A 161 -30.22 -8.03 8.62
CA LEU A 161 -30.61 -6.87 7.82
C LEU A 161 -30.07 -5.55 8.40
N HIS A 162 -29.89 -5.47 9.72
CA HIS A 162 -29.28 -4.32 10.39
C HIS A 162 -27.79 -4.22 10.05
N THR A 163 -27.08 -5.35 10.09
CA THR A 163 -25.68 -5.43 9.66
C THR A 163 -25.55 -5.07 8.17
N LEU A 164 -26.40 -5.61 7.29
CA LEU A 164 -26.40 -5.30 5.85
C LEU A 164 -26.68 -3.82 5.55
N LEU A 165 -27.55 -3.17 6.33
CA LEU A 165 -27.78 -1.73 6.22
C LEU A 165 -26.50 -0.95 6.54
N ALA A 166 -25.74 -1.34 7.57
CA ALA A 166 -24.45 -0.72 7.86
C ALA A 166 -23.44 -0.88 6.70
N TYR A 167 -23.40 -2.07 6.07
CA TYR A 167 -22.60 -2.32 4.87
C TYR A 167 -23.01 -1.39 3.72
N LEU A 168 -24.31 -1.27 3.45
CA LEU A 168 -24.83 -0.42 2.37
C LEU A 168 -24.53 1.07 2.60
N MET A 169 -24.68 1.54 3.84
CA MET A 169 -24.37 2.92 4.17
C MET A 169 -22.88 3.22 4.03
N GLU A 170 -22.01 2.34 4.53
CA GLU A 170 -20.55 2.49 4.41
C GLU A 170 -20.09 2.43 2.95
N SER A 171 -20.60 1.48 2.16
CA SER A 171 -20.22 1.31 0.75
C SER A 171 -20.60 2.52 -0.10
N VAL A 172 -21.79 3.10 0.10
CA VAL A 172 -22.24 4.32 -0.58
C VAL A 172 -21.38 5.52 -0.17
N ALA A 173 -21.11 5.71 1.13
CA ALA A 173 -20.26 6.80 1.60
C ALA A 173 -18.81 6.69 1.09
N ARG A 174 -18.26 5.47 1.07
CA ARG A 174 -16.93 5.20 0.53
C ARG A 174 -16.86 5.48 -0.97
N LEU A 175 -17.83 5.01 -1.75
CA LEU A 175 -17.91 5.26 -3.18
C LEU A 175 -18.01 6.77 -3.48
N ALA A 176 -18.79 7.50 -2.69
CA ALA A 176 -18.87 8.96 -2.77
C ALA A 176 -17.50 9.60 -2.47
N ALA A 177 -16.84 9.19 -1.38
CA ALA A 177 -15.53 9.72 -1.00
C ALA A 177 -14.45 9.46 -2.07
N GLU A 178 -14.43 8.27 -2.67
CA GLU A 178 -13.49 7.93 -3.75
C GLU A 178 -13.74 8.74 -5.02
N ASN A 179 -15.00 8.92 -5.41
CA ASN A 179 -15.37 9.70 -6.60
C ASN A 179 -15.09 11.20 -6.42
N ALA A 180 -15.24 11.74 -5.21
CA ALA A 180 -14.91 13.14 -4.89
C ALA A 180 -13.41 13.44 -5.05
N LEU A 181 -12.53 12.45 -4.82
CA LEU A 181 -11.07 12.61 -4.93
C LEU A 181 -10.53 12.57 -6.38
N VAL A 182 -11.38 12.33 -7.38
CA VAL A 182 -10.97 12.27 -8.80
C VAL A 182 -11.32 13.58 -9.51
N PRO A 183 -10.40 14.57 -9.56
CA PRO A 183 -10.70 15.88 -10.12
C PRO A 183 -11.05 15.81 -11.62
N GLY A 184 -11.96 16.68 -12.05
CA GLY A 184 -12.31 16.89 -13.46
C GLY A 184 -13.34 15.92 -14.05
N ARG A 185 -14.04 15.13 -13.21
CA ARG A 185 -15.19 14.32 -13.63
C ARG A 185 -16.47 14.91 -13.06
N HIS A 186 -17.55 14.96 -13.85
CA HIS A 186 -18.90 15.32 -13.35
C HIS A 186 -19.37 14.45 -12.16
N SER A 187 -18.78 13.26 -12.00
CA SER A 187 -19.02 12.38 -10.84
C SER A 187 -18.53 12.99 -9.52
N ALA A 188 -17.50 13.84 -9.52
CA ALA A 188 -16.92 14.40 -8.29
C ALA A 188 -17.87 15.39 -7.61
N GLU A 189 -18.45 16.33 -8.35
CA GLU A 189 -19.43 17.30 -7.82
C GLU A 189 -20.67 16.61 -7.26
N TYR A 190 -21.20 15.62 -7.98
CA TYR A 190 -22.31 14.81 -7.48
C TYR A 190 -21.94 14.08 -6.19
N ALA A 191 -20.75 13.47 -6.14
CA ALA A 191 -20.29 12.74 -4.96
C ALA A 191 -20.11 13.65 -3.73
N GLU A 192 -19.61 14.88 -3.92
CA GLU A 192 -19.54 15.89 -2.85
C GLU A 192 -20.93 16.24 -2.31
N VAL A 193 -21.92 16.43 -3.19
CA VAL A 193 -23.32 16.71 -2.77
C VAL A 193 -23.90 15.55 -1.96
N VAL A 194 -23.64 14.30 -2.37
CA VAL A 194 -24.09 13.11 -1.63
C VAL A 194 -23.44 13.07 -0.25
N LEU A 195 -22.14 13.36 -0.13
CA LEU A 195 -21.44 13.41 1.15
C LEU A 195 -21.93 14.57 2.04
N ASP A 196 -22.20 15.74 1.48
CA ASP A 196 -22.75 16.87 2.25
C ASP A 196 -24.11 16.51 2.86
N ARG A 197 -24.97 15.82 2.10
CA ARG A 197 -26.25 15.30 2.61
C ARG A 197 -26.02 14.24 3.69
N ALA A 198 -25.08 13.32 3.47
CA ALA A 198 -24.70 12.30 4.44
C ALA A 198 -24.25 12.93 5.76
N VAL A 199 -23.33 13.90 5.71
CA VAL A 199 -22.84 14.63 6.87
C VAL A 199 -23.97 15.27 7.66
N ARG A 200 -24.89 15.99 7.01
CA ARG A 200 -25.99 16.67 7.71
C ARG A 200 -26.93 15.69 8.43
N ALA A 201 -27.23 14.56 7.81
CA ALA A 201 -28.12 13.55 8.39
C ALA A 201 -27.43 12.68 9.46
N LEU A 202 -26.16 12.31 9.24
CA LEU A 202 -25.43 11.37 10.09
C LEU A 202 -24.81 12.03 11.31
N THR A 203 -24.17 13.19 11.15
CA THR A 203 -23.37 13.83 12.21
C THR A 203 -24.09 13.93 13.57
N PRO A 204 -25.33 14.46 13.67
CA PRO A 204 -26.05 14.53 14.95
C PRO A 204 -26.46 13.16 15.51
N ARG A 205 -26.40 12.10 14.70
CA ARG A 205 -26.87 10.74 15.03
C ARG A 205 -25.75 9.71 15.14
N LEU A 206 -24.52 10.06 14.75
CA LEU A 206 -23.35 9.19 14.84
C LEU A 206 -23.16 8.59 16.24
N PRO A 207 -23.31 9.34 17.35
CA PRO A 207 -23.19 8.77 18.69
C PRO A 207 -24.16 7.60 18.93
N ALA A 208 -25.44 7.82 18.61
CA ALA A 208 -26.48 6.81 18.75
C ALA A 208 -26.28 5.62 17.80
N LEU A 209 -25.79 5.88 16.58
CA LEU A 209 -25.52 4.85 15.58
C LEU A 209 -24.38 3.93 16.02
N LEU A 210 -23.26 4.50 16.49
CA LEU A 210 -22.12 3.74 17.01
C LEU A 210 -22.51 2.93 18.25
N ALA A 211 -23.34 3.50 19.13
CA ALA A 211 -23.87 2.77 20.29
C ALA A 211 -24.77 1.60 19.87
N ALA A 212 -25.63 1.78 18.86
CA ALA A 212 -26.53 0.74 18.36
C ALA A 212 -25.77 -0.45 17.74
N TYR A 213 -24.65 -0.19 17.06
CA TYR A 213 -23.85 -1.24 16.44
C TYR A 213 -22.78 -1.85 17.36
N GLN A 214 -22.58 -1.32 18.56
CA GLN A 214 -21.49 -1.73 19.46
C GLN A 214 -21.48 -3.24 19.80
N ALA A 215 -22.65 -3.89 19.82
CA ALA A 215 -22.79 -5.30 20.17
C ALA A 215 -22.39 -6.27 19.04
N ASP A 216 -22.45 -5.85 17.77
CA ASP A 216 -22.06 -6.67 16.61
C ASP A 216 -20.73 -6.14 16.03
N PRO A 217 -19.61 -6.88 16.16
CA PRO A 217 -18.32 -6.45 15.64
C PRO A 217 -18.32 -6.14 14.14
N LEU A 218 -19.08 -6.91 13.33
CA LEU A 218 -19.13 -6.70 11.88
C LEU A 218 -19.89 -5.42 11.53
N ALA A 219 -21.03 -5.18 12.18
CA ALA A 219 -21.77 -3.96 11.97
C ALA A 219 -21.02 -2.74 12.53
N MET A 220 -20.36 -2.88 13.69
CA MET A 220 -19.53 -1.82 14.25
C MET A 220 -18.36 -1.46 13.34
N ARG A 221 -17.68 -2.43 12.74
CA ARG A 221 -16.64 -2.20 11.74
C ARG A 221 -17.14 -1.29 10.62
N ARG A 222 -18.34 -1.56 10.10
CA ARG A 222 -18.94 -0.74 9.03
C ARG A 222 -19.40 0.63 9.51
N ALA A 223 -20.00 0.71 10.69
CA ALA A 223 -20.39 1.98 11.29
C ALA A 223 -19.16 2.89 11.55
N ALA A 224 -18.05 2.32 11.99
CA ALA A 224 -16.78 3.03 12.14
C ALA A 224 -16.21 3.47 10.79
N GLY A 225 -16.26 2.61 9.77
CA GLY A 225 -15.86 2.96 8.40
C GLY A 225 -16.69 4.11 7.81
N LEU A 226 -18.00 4.08 8.01
CA LEU A 226 -18.91 5.17 7.66
C LEU A 226 -18.54 6.47 8.38
N CYS A 227 -18.34 6.41 9.71
CA CYS A 227 -17.94 7.56 10.52
C CYS A 227 -16.65 8.19 9.99
N ARG A 228 -15.66 7.37 9.64
CA ARG A 228 -14.40 7.82 9.03
C ARG A 228 -14.65 8.61 7.75
N HIS A 229 -15.45 8.10 6.82
CA HIS A 229 -15.70 8.78 5.54
C HIS A 229 -16.42 10.13 5.74
N VAL A 230 -17.39 10.18 6.65
CA VAL A 230 -18.13 11.40 7.01
C VAL A 230 -17.21 12.44 7.63
N LEU A 231 -16.41 12.06 8.64
CA LEU A 231 -15.50 12.99 9.32
C LEU A 231 -14.34 13.44 8.43
N ARG A 232 -13.82 12.55 7.57
CA ARG A 232 -12.82 12.92 6.56
C ARG A 232 -13.35 14.00 5.62
N HIS A 233 -14.60 13.86 5.15
CA HIS A 233 -15.24 14.86 4.31
C HIS A 233 -15.40 16.19 5.04
N CYS A 234 -15.83 16.16 6.31
CA CYS A 234 -15.90 17.36 7.14
C CYS A 234 -14.53 18.06 7.24
N SER A 235 -13.44 17.31 7.46
CA SER A 235 -12.08 17.87 7.56
C SER A 235 -11.65 18.55 6.25
N MET A 236 -11.93 17.92 5.10
CA MET A 236 -11.66 18.52 3.77
C MET A 236 -12.49 19.80 3.53
N ARG A 237 -13.77 19.82 3.94
CA ARG A 237 -14.62 21.02 3.84
C ARG A 237 -14.13 22.16 4.74
N ARG A 238 -13.68 21.85 5.96
CA ARG A 238 -13.08 22.83 6.88
C ARG A 238 -11.85 23.51 6.27
N GLN A 239 -10.98 22.75 5.62
CA GLN A 239 -9.81 23.29 4.90
C GLN A 239 -10.21 24.23 3.75
N SER A 240 -11.42 24.06 3.21
CA SER A 240 -12.01 24.92 2.17
C SER A 240 -12.81 26.11 2.75
N GLY A 241 -12.86 26.25 4.09
CA GLY A 241 -13.58 27.33 4.78
C GLY A 241 -15.05 27.03 5.12
N ASP A 242 -15.53 25.81 4.86
CA ASP A 242 -16.92 25.40 5.15
C ASP A 242 -16.95 24.36 6.27
N SER A 243 -17.41 24.74 7.47
CA SER A 243 -17.48 23.84 8.61
C SER A 243 -18.89 23.25 8.74
N LEU A 244 -19.01 21.94 8.43
CA LEU A 244 -20.28 21.21 8.54
C LEU A 244 -20.55 20.61 9.93
N LEU A 245 -19.52 20.55 10.78
CA LEU A 245 -19.60 19.97 12.13
C LEU A 245 -19.70 21.09 13.18
N LEU A 246 -20.70 20.99 14.06
CA LEU A 246 -20.89 21.88 15.22
C LEU A 246 -20.08 21.37 16.43
N GLY A 247 -19.61 22.29 17.29
CA GLY A 247 -18.72 21.97 18.41
C GLY A 247 -19.26 20.93 19.40
N THR A 248 -20.48 21.10 19.91
CA THR A 248 -21.05 20.14 20.89
C THR A 248 -21.25 18.74 20.30
N THR A 249 -21.67 18.65 19.05
CA THR A 249 -21.79 17.37 18.35
C THR A 249 -20.43 16.71 18.13
N ALA A 250 -19.37 17.49 17.89
CA ALA A 250 -18.01 16.96 17.80
C ALA A 250 -17.57 16.31 19.11
N GLU A 251 -17.86 16.94 20.26
CA GLU A 251 -17.57 16.41 21.59
C GLU A 251 -18.31 15.08 21.86
N ASP A 252 -19.62 15.03 21.59
CA ASP A 252 -20.43 13.81 21.77
C ASP A 252 -19.95 12.64 20.88
N VAL A 253 -19.62 12.93 19.62
CA VAL A 253 -19.06 11.95 18.68
C VAL A 253 -17.71 11.46 19.17
N GLY A 254 -16.84 12.37 19.60
CA GLY A 254 -15.51 12.05 20.07
C GLY A 254 -15.52 11.18 21.33
N GLU A 255 -16.37 11.49 22.31
CA GLU A 255 -16.52 10.68 23.51
C GLU A 255 -17.09 9.29 23.19
N THR A 256 -18.05 9.21 22.26
CA THR A 256 -18.59 7.92 21.81
C THR A 256 -17.53 7.07 21.09
N LEU A 257 -16.72 7.68 20.22
CA LEU A 257 -15.59 7.00 19.56
C LEU A 257 -14.56 6.51 20.58
N ARG A 258 -14.25 7.31 21.62
CA ARG A 258 -13.36 6.92 22.73
C ARG A 258 -13.88 5.68 23.45
N LEU A 259 -15.16 5.68 23.85
CA LEU A 259 -15.80 4.54 24.50
C LEU A 259 -15.85 3.30 23.60
N ALA A 260 -16.15 3.49 22.32
CA ALA A 260 -16.15 2.43 21.33
C ALA A 260 -14.75 1.81 21.16
N PHE A 261 -13.70 2.63 21.08
CA PHE A 261 -12.32 2.17 20.96
C PHE A 261 -11.89 1.28 22.13
N CYS A 262 -12.31 1.62 23.35
CA CYS A 262 -12.02 0.81 24.53
C CYS A 262 -12.74 -0.54 24.53
N ARG A 263 -13.96 -0.61 23.98
CA ARG A 263 -14.82 -1.80 24.04
C ARG A 263 -14.65 -2.75 22.85
N GLN A 264 -14.27 -2.24 21.68
CA GLN A 264 -14.24 -3.04 20.47
C GLN A 264 -13.06 -4.02 20.45
N PRO A 265 -13.30 -5.32 20.18
CA PRO A 265 -12.24 -6.31 20.04
C PRO A 265 -11.68 -6.39 18.61
N ASP A 266 -12.45 -5.96 17.61
CA ASP A 266 -12.09 -6.09 16.20
C ASP A 266 -11.03 -5.06 15.77
N PRO A 267 -9.82 -5.49 15.35
CA PRO A 267 -8.74 -4.57 14.96
C PRO A 267 -9.10 -3.66 13.79
N GLU A 268 -9.88 -4.13 12.81
CA GLU A 268 -10.29 -3.30 11.66
C GLU A 268 -11.24 -2.18 12.09
N ALA A 269 -12.23 -2.49 12.95
CA ALA A 269 -13.08 -1.47 13.55
C ALA A 269 -12.26 -0.45 14.35
N LEU A 270 -11.27 -0.90 15.14
CA LEU A 270 -10.37 -0.02 15.88
C LEU A 270 -9.57 0.90 14.95
N GLU A 271 -9.07 0.41 13.81
CA GLU A 271 -8.37 1.24 12.81
C GLU A 271 -9.29 2.35 12.27
N PHE A 272 -10.54 2.03 11.90
CA PHE A 272 -11.49 3.04 11.43
C PHE A 272 -11.89 4.04 12.53
N ILE A 273 -12.03 3.60 13.78
CA ILE A 273 -12.29 4.49 14.91
C ILE A 273 -11.09 5.42 15.14
N ALA A 274 -9.87 4.92 15.08
CA ALA A 274 -8.66 5.72 15.26
C ALA A 274 -8.44 6.73 14.11
N GLU A 275 -8.77 6.37 12.87
CA GLU A 275 -8.79 7.29 11.72
C GLU A 275 -9.89 8.36 11.89
N SER A 276 -11.06 7.97 12.39
CA SER A 276 -12.16 8.90 12.70
C SER A 276 -11.78 9.90 13.78
N LEU A 277 -11.12 9.45 14.86
CA LEU A 277 -10.59 10.32 15.91
C LEU A 277 -9.53 11.29 15.38
N ALA A 278 -8.64 10.86 14.49
CA ALA A 278 -7.67 11.74 13.85
C ALA A 278 -8.34 12.84 13.02
N HIS A 279 -9.34 12.50 12.19
CA HIS A 279 -10.12 13.51 11.45
C HIS A 279 -10.91 14.45 12.37
N LEU A 280 -11.35 13.96 13.52
CA LEU A 280 -12.03 14.78 14.51
C LEU A 280 -11.08 15.77 15.20
N LEU A 281 -9.83 15.38 15.47
CA LEU A 281 -8.79 16.29 15.98
C LEU A 281 -8.48 17.39 14.97
N ASP A 282 -8.44 17.08 13.66
CA ASP A 282 -8.32 18.08 12.59
C ASP A 282 -9.51 19.06 12.54
N LEU A 283 -10.66 18.69 13.12
CA LEU A 283 -11.90 19.46 13.11
C LEU A 283 -12.15 20.24 14.41
N HIS A 284 -11.73 19.71 15.55
CA HIS A 284 -12.10 20.21 16.85
C HIS A 284 -11.00 19.99 17.91
N ASP A 285 -10.23 21.04 18.20
CA ASP A 285 -9.11 20.99 19.15
C ASP A 285 -9.51 20.58 20.58
N ALA A 286 -10.76 20.81 21.00
CA ALA A 286 -11.23 20.43 22.33
C ALA A 286 -11.32 18.91 22.53
N MET A 287 -11.20 18.11 21.46
CA MET A 287 -11.12 16.64 21.56
C MET A 287 -9.75 16.14 22.02
N ARG A 288 -8.72 16.98 21.95
CA ARG A 288 -7.35 16.61 22.28
C ARG A 288 -7.21 16.02 23.69
N PRO A 289 -7.71 16.66 24.77
CA PRO A 289 -7.67 16.06 26.11
C PRO A 289 -8.30 14.67 26.21
N ALA A 290 -9.38 14.38 25.50
CA ALA A 290 -10.04 13.07 25.55
C ALA A 290 -9.21 11.97 24.85
N VAL A 291 -8.54 12.30 23.74
CA VAL A 291 -7.60 11.40 23.08
C VAL A 291 -6.34 11.20 23.92
N GLN A 292 -5.88 12.25 24.61
CA GLN A 292 -4.78 12.19 25.57
C GLN A 292 -5.11 11.26 26.75
N ASP A 293 -6.30 11.39 27.33
CA ASP A 293 -6.81 10.52 28.37
C ASP A 293 -6.90 9.05 27.91
N LEU A 294 -7.36 8.82 26.67
CA LEU A 294 -7.41 7.47 26.09
C LEU A 294 -6.02 6.83 25.98
N ALA A 295 -5.05 7.55 25.40
CA ALA A 295 -3.68 7.08 25.27
C ALA A 295 -3.03 6.85 26.65
N GLY A 296 -3.23 7.78 27.59
CA GLY A 296 -2.76 7.67 28.97
C GLY A 296 -3.35 6.47 29.69
N THR A 297 -4.65 6.24 29.59
CA THR A 297 -5.34 5.08 30.19
C THR A 297 -4.82 3.77 29.65
N LEU A 298 -4.61 3.66 28.33
CA LEU A 298 -4.07 2.46 27.70
C LEU A 298 -2.61 2.21 28.11
N ARG A 299 -1.79 3.27 28.14
CA ARG A 299 -0.40 3.21 28.62
C ARG A 299 -0.32 2.78 30.08
N ASP A 300 -1.09 3.38 30.96
CA ASP A 300 -1.08 3.07 32.38
C ASP A 300 -1.63 1.66 32.64
N ARG A 301 -2.54 1.17 31.80
CA ARG A 301 -2.95 -0.25 31.81
C ARG A 301 -1.80 -1.16 31.34
N PHE A 302 -1.10 -0.80 30.27
CA PHE A 302 0.05 -1.55 29.77
C PHE A 302 1.13 -1.71 30.87
N LEU A 303 1.56 -0.59 31.47
CA LEU A 303 2.58 -0.57 32.51
C LEU A 303 2.18 -1.33 33.79
N ARG A 304 0.87 -1.42 34.09
CA ARG A 304 0.36 -2.23 35.20
C ARG A 304 0.34 -3.74 34.91
N VAL A 305 0.26 -4.13 33.65
CA VAL A 305 0.14 -5.54 33.23
C VAL A 305 1.52 -6.17 33.03
N VAL A 306 2.51 -5.43 32.51
CA VAL A 306 3.87 -5.97 32.25
C VAL A 306 4.50 -6.65 33.47
N PRO A 307 4.52 -6.07 34.68
CA PRO A 307 5.11 -6.73 35.86
C PRO A 307 4.39 -8.02 36.28
N LYS A 308 3.14 -8.22 35.85
CA LYS A 308 2.39 -9.46 36.12
C LYS A 308 2.87 -10.60 35.21
N LEU A 309 3.34 -10.29 34.00
CA LEU A 309 3.87 -11.26 33.05
C LEU A 309 5.11 -11.97 33.60
N ALA A 310 6.05 -11.21 34.18
CA ALA A 310 7.26 -11.77 34.80
C ALA A 310 6.91 -12.75 35.94
N ARG A 311 5.94 -12.41 36.80
CA ARG A 311 5.51 -13.28 37.91
C ARG A 311 4.85 -14.57 37.45
N THR A 312 4.11 -14.54 36.34
CA THR A 312 3.46 -15.74 35.81
C THR A 312 4.45 -16.75 35.23
N ALA A 313 5.60 -16.30 34.73
CA ALA A 313 6.65 -17.19 34.24
C ALA A 313 7.24 -18.07 35.38
N ASP A 314 7.30 -17.52 36.59
CA ASP A 314 7.86 -18.22 37.77
C ASP A 314 6.90 -19.23 38.42
N CYS A 315 5.59 -19.15 38.12
CA CYS A 315 4.54 -19.88 38.84
C CYS A 315 3.77 -20.88 37.97
N ALA A 316 4.43 -21.52 37.00
CA ALA A 316 3.82 -22.40 36.01
C ALA A 316 3.01 -23.60 36.57
N ASP A 317 3.14 -23.92 37.87
CA ASP A 317 2.52 -25.10 38.49
C ASP A 317 1.22 -24.86 39.28
N VAL A 318 0.72 -23.61 39.38
CA VAL A 318 -0.50 -23.32 40.16
C VAL A 318 -1.67 -22.96 39.24
N GLN A 319 -2.34 -23.98 38.70
CA GLN A 319 -3.66 -23.83 38.08
C GLN A 319 -4.71 -23.55 39.18
N GLY A 320 -4.91 -22.27 39.51
CA GLY A 320 -6.05 -21.83 40.30
C GLY A 320 -7.27 -21.63 39.39
N ASP A 321 -8.39 -22.24 39.74
CA ASP A 321 -9.67 -22.26 39.00
C ASP A 321 -10.41 -20.91 38.89
N ASP A 322 -9.76 -19.77 39.15
CA ASP A 322 -10.40 -18.45 39.03
C ASP A 322 -10.15 -17.87 37.63
N GLU A 323 -11.24 -17.66 36.87
CA GLU A 323 -11.35 -17.19 35.47
C GLU A 323 -10.76 -15.77 35.20
N GLU A 324 -9.51 -15.49 35.58
CA GLU A 324 -8.83 -14.27 35.14
C GLU A 324 -8.22 -14.46 33.73
N VAL A 325 -8.54 -13.54 32.81
CA VAL A 325 -7.94 -13.48 31.47
C VAL A 325 -6.40 -13.40 31.61
N PRO A 326 -5.62 -14.26 30.91
CA PRO A 326 -4.17 -14.28 31.04
C PRO A 326 -3.53 -12.90 30.84
N PRO A 327 -2.51 -12.50 31.65
CA PRO A 327 -1.86 -11.20 31.51
C PRO A 327 -1.31 -10.93 30.10
N ALA A 328 -0.84 -11.97 29.41
CA ALA A 328 -0.34 -11.87 28.04
C ALA A 328 -1.43 -11.46 27.03
N GLU A 329 -2.66 -11.96 27.19
CA GLU A 329 -3.79 -11.59 26.32
C GLU A 329 -4.26 -10.16 26.59
N VAL A 330 -4.31 -9.77 27.88
CA VAL A 330 -4.61 -8.38 28.25
C VAL A 330 -3.55 -7.44 27.67
N LEU A 331 -2.27 -7.81 27.77
CA LEU A 331 -1.15 -7.03 27.26
C LEU A 331 -1.22 -6.92 25.72
N LEU A 332 -1.51 -8.01 25.02
CA LEU A 332 -1.72 -8.01 23.56
C LEU A 332 -2.88 -7.10 23.15
N ALA A 333 -4.01 -7.17 23.86
CA ALA A 333 -5.18 -6.36 23.57
C ALA A 333 -4.90 -4.85 23.77
N VAL A 334 -4.12 -4.49 24.78
CA VAL A 334 -3.72 -3.10 25.05
C VAL A 334 -2.65 -2.63 24.05
N ALA A 335 -1.63 -3.44 23.79
CA ALA A 335 -0.58 -3.15 22.83
C ALA A 335 -1.15 -2.96 21.41
N THR A 336 -2.12 -3.80 21.02
CA THR A 336 -2.79 -3.69 19.72
C THR A 336 -3.53 -2.35 19.58
N ARG A 337 -4.22 -1.91 20.65
CA ARG A 337 -4.90 -0.61 20.69
C ARG A 337 -3.93 0.56 20.62
N LEU A 338 -2.85 0.53 21.41
CA LEU A 338 -1.79 1.55 21.36
C LEU A 338 -1.14 1.62 19.98
N ARG A 339 -0.85 0.47 19.36
CA ARG A 339 -0.31 0.36 18.01
C ARG A 339 -1.24 0.98 16.97
N ILE A 340 -2.54 0.68 17.04
CA ILE A 340 -3.54 1.24 16.12
C ILE A 340 -3.65 2.75 16.29
N LEU A 341 -3.70 3.26 17.52
CA LEU A 341 -3.66 4.70 17.78
C LEU A 341 -2.38 5.33 17.23
N ALA A 342 -1.22 4.70 17.43
CA ALA A 342 0.08 5.20 16.98
C ALA A 342 0.23 5.27 15.46
N LYS A 343 -0.57 4.52 14.69
CA LYS A 343 -0.62 4.66 13.23
C LYS A 343 -1.26 5.98 12.81
N THR A 344 -2.37 6.35 13.43
CA THR A 344 -3.22 7.46 12.96
C THR A 344 -2.98 8.75 13.72
N ILE A 345 -2.86 8.66 15.03
CA ILE A 345 -2.74 9.78 15.96
C ILE A 345 -1.30 9.84 16.48
N ASP A 346 -0.85 11.03 16.82
CA ASP A 346 0.41 11.19 17.53
C ASP A 346 0.26 10.68 18.97
N VAL A 347 0.93 9.57 19.27
CA VAL A 347 0.94 8.95 20.59
C VAL A 347 2.23 9.33 21.34
N SER A 348 2.84 10.48 21.02
CA SER A 348 3.86 11.15 21.86
C SER A 348 3.44 11.34 23.32
N LEU A 349 2.16 11.11 23.63
CA LEU A 349 1.56 10.98 24.96
C LEU A 349 1.99 9.71 25.72
N CYS A 350 2.51 8.70 25.03
CA CYS A 350 3.19 7.57 25.63
C CYS A 350 4.63 7.96 25.96
N ASN A 351 4.81 8.65 27.10
CA ASN A 351 6.10 9.04 27.68
C ASN A 351 7.24 8.13 27.20
N LEU A 352 8.07 8.64 26.27
CA LEU A 352 9.04 7.81 25.57
C LEU A 352 9.95 7.07 26.55
N ARG A 353 10.37 7.76 27.60
CA ARG A 353 11.33 7.25 28.57
C ARG A 353 10.84 5.98 29.27
N ASN A 354 9.65 6.03 29.87
CA ASN A 354 9.17 4.91 30.67
C ASN A 354 8.51 3.85 29.80
N PHE A 355 7.75 4.27 28.80
CA PHE A 355 6.98 3.34 27.97
C PHE A 355 7.89 2.53 27.04
N VAL A 356 8.77 3.18 26.27
CA VAL A 356 9.65 2.47 25.33
C VAL A 356 10.65 1.60 26.07
N ALA A 357 11.21 2.07 27.20
CA ALA A 357 12.09 1.24 28.04
C ALA A 357 11.40 -0.05 28.51
N THR A 358 10.14 0.04 28.96
CA THR A 358 9.37 -1.15 29.39
C THR A 358 9.10 -2.08 28.20
N VAL A 359 8.81 -1.55 27.02
CA VAL A 359 8.61 -2.38 25.81
C VAL A 359 9.93 -3.06 25.40
N LEU A 360 11.05 -2.36 25.49
CA LEU A 360 12.38 -2.88 25.19
C LEU A 360 12.77 -3.99 26.16
N GLU A 361 12.52 -3.82 27.47
CA GLU A 361 12.75 -4.85 28.49
C GLU A 361 12.00 -6.15 28.15
N VAL A 362 10.71 -6.06 27.80
CA VAL A 362 9.90 -7.23 27.41
C VAL A 362 10.42 -7.91 26.13
N LEU A 363 10.89 -7.13 25.16
CA LEU A 363 11.46 -7.67 23.92
C LEU A 363 12.86 -8.26 24.12
N ASP A 364 13.66 -7.67 25.01
CA ASP A 364 15.01 -8.13 25.38
C ASP A 364 14.93 -9.45 26.15
N GLU A 365 14.05 -9.55 27.15
CA GLU A 365 13.77 -10.81 27.86
C GLU A 365 13.39 -11.94 26.90
N ARG A 366 12.59 -11.63 25.87
CA ARG A 366 12.27 -12.59 24.81
C ARG A 366 13.51 -12.97 24.00
N ALA A 367 14.34 -12.01 23.61
CA ALA A 367 15.54 -12.26 22.82
C ALA A 367 16.56 -13.13 23.56
N VAL A 368 16.74 -12.87 24.87
CA VAL A 368 17.57 -13.65 25.78
C VAL A 368 17.01 -15.07 25.93
N ALA A 369 15.72 -15.21 26.25
CA ALA A 369 15.08 -16.51 26.37
C ALA A 369 15.18 -17.34 25.07
N ALA A 370 15.02 -16.69 23.91
CA ALA A 370 15.18 -17.34 22.62
C ALA A 370 16.63 -17.81 22.38
N ALA A 371 17.63 -17.00 22.75
CA ALA A 371 19.04 -17.35 22.61
C ALA A 371 19.44 -18.54 23.51
N ASP A 372 18.87 -18.61 24.71
CA ASP A 372 19.15 -19.68 25.68
C ASP A 372 18.27 -20.93 25.46
N GLY A 373 17.36 -20.91 24.48
CA GLY A 373 16.41 -22.00 24.23
C GLY A 373 15.39 -22.19 25.35
N HIS A 374 15.14 -21.15 26.14
CA HIS A 374 14.16 -21.14 27.22
C HIS A 374 12.74 -20.90 26.68
N PRO A 375 11.69 -21.23 27.48
CA PRO A 375 10.33 -20.84 27.16
C PRO A 375 10.22 -19.33 26.95
N LEU A 376 9.57 -18.92 25.86
CA LEU A 376 9.47 -17.52 25.50
C LEU A 376 8.45 -16.81 26.41
N PRO A 377 8.80 -15.66 27.02
CA PRO A 377 7.93 -14.98 28.00
C PRO A 377 6.66 -14.39 27.39
N ILE A 378 6.68 -14.11 26.08
CA ILE A 378 5.53 -13.62 25.31
C ILE A 378 5.34 -14.44 24.05
N GLY A 379 4.12 -14.46 23.51
CA GLY A 379 3.83 -15.05 22.19
C GLY A 379 4.33 -14.18 21.02
N PRO A 380 4.45 -14.76 19.81
CA PRO A 380 4.92 -14.04 18.61
C PRO A 380 4.02 -12.86 18.22
N GLN A 381 2.70 -12.96 18.46
CA GLN A 381 1.76 -11.89 18.11
C GLN A 381 2.00 -10.62 18.92
N LEU A 382 2.27 -10.78 20.22
CA LEU A 382 2.61 -9.68 21.10
C LEU A 382 3.96 -9.08 20.71
N ALA A 383 4.98 -9.91 20.43
CA ALA A 383 6.30 -9.43 19.99
C ALA A 383 6.21 -8.59 18.70
N VAL A 384 5.50 -9.07 17.67
CA VAL A 384 5.28 -8.32 16.41
C VAL A 384 4.54 -7.01 16.68
N THR A 385 3.52 -7.03 17.53
CA THR A 385 2.74 -5.84 17.90
C THR A 385 3.60 -4.78 18.59
N LEU A 386 4.46 -5.21 19.51
CA LEU A 386 5.39 -4.34 20.24
C LEU A 386 6.47 -3.76 19.30
N LEU A 387 7.03 -4.57 18.40
CA LEU A 387 8.00 -4.13 17.40
C LEU A 387 7.41 -3.06 16.46
N GLU A 388 6.16 -3.25 16.00
CA GLU A 388 5.47 -2.26 15.18
C GLU A 388 5.23 -0.96 15.95
N LEU A 389 4.73 -1.08 17.19
CA LEU A 389 4.44 0.06 18.05
C LEU A 389 5.70 0.89 18.32
N SER A 390 6.80 0.26 18.73
CA SER A 390 8.07 0.96 18.97
C SER A 390 8.61 1.61 17.70
N ALA A 391 8.54 0.93 16.56
CA ALA A 391 8.95 1.49 15.27
C ALA A 391 8.14 2.74 14.90
N LEU A 392 6.82 2.70 15.08
CA LEU A 392 5.92 3.82 14.81
C LEU A 392 6.22 5.00 15.74
N LEU A 393 6.35 4.76 17.04
CA LEU A 393 6.65 5.79 18.03
C LEU A 393 8.00 6.46 17.72
N CYS A 394 9.08 5.69 17.61
CA CYS A 394 10.41 6.25 17.34
C CYS A 394 10.47 6.97 15.99
N SER A 395 9.93 6.38 14.92
CA SER A 395 9.96 6.98 13.58
C SER A 395 9.20 8.31 13.52
N ARG A 396 8.09 8.43 14.26
CA ARG A 396 7.32 9.67 14.36
C ARG A 396 8.09 10.74 15.12
N HIS A 397 8.67 10.40 16.28
CA HIS A 397 9.50 11.34 17.05
C HIS A 397 10.73 11.80 16.27
N ILE A 398 11.35 10.91 15.48
CA ILE A 398 12.42 11.28 14.55
C ILE A 398 11.89 12.30 13.53
N ALA A 399 10.74 12.03 12.91
CA ALA A 399 10.15 12.99 11.98
C ALA A 399 9.83 14.34 12.65
N MET A 400 9.37 14.36 13.91
CA MET A 400 9.09 15.59 14.65
C MET A 400 10.33 16.47 14.84
N VAL A 401 11.45 15.88 15.28
CA VAL A 401 12.68 16.61 15.62
C VAL A 401 13.27 17.27 14.39
N PHE A 402 13.22 16.58 13.25
CA PHE A 402 14.00 16.95 12.09
C PHE A 402 13.21 17.65 10.99
N GLN A 403 11.87 17.63 11.01
CA GLN A 403 11.10 18.36 10.01
C GLN A 403 11.06 19.88 10.30
N PRO A 404 11.31 20.73 9.29
CA PRO A 404 11.20 22.18 9.48
C PRO A 404 9.76 22.58 9.83
N ARG A 405 9.57 23.51 10.77
CA ARG A 405 8.26 24.14 10.97
C ARG A 405 7.86 24.87 9.67
N PRO A 406 6.63 24.73 9.14
CA PRO A 406 5.41 24.16 9.76
C PRO A 406 5.14 22.67 9.47
N LEU A 407 6.01 21.94 8.78
CA LEU A 407 5.76 20.51 8.46
C LEU A 407 5.65 19.66 9.73
N ALA A 408 6.46 19.97 10.75
CA ALA A 408 6.37 19.33 12.07
C ALA A 408 4.99 19.50 12.75
N SER A 409 4.32 20.65 12.57
CA SER A 409 2.99 20.88 13.15
C SER A 409 1.84 20.18 12.42
N TYR A 410 2.09 19.64 11.21
CA TYR A 410 1.13 18.76 10.53
C TYR A 410 1.31 17.28 10.93
N LEU A 411 2.44 16.91 11.50
CA LEU A 411 2.72 15.53 11.91
C LEU A 411 2.25 15.20 13.32
N THR A 412 2.08 16.24 14.12
CA THR A 412 1.97 16.16 15.57
C THR A 412 0.77 16.96 15.97
N HIS A 413 -0.05 16.35 16.81
CA HIS A 413 -1.09 17.12 17.46
C HIS A 413 -0.41 17.91 18.58
N ASP A 414 0.43 17.28 19.40
CA ASP A 414 0.96 17.87 20.62
C ASP A 414 2.42 18.34 20.52
N VAL A 415 2.80 19.27 21.40
CA VAL A 415 4.20 19.72 21.52
C VAL A 415 4.99 18.65 22.26
N ALA A 416 5.95 18.03 21.57
CA ALA A 416 6.84 17.05 22.19
C ALA A 416 7.70 17.69 23.30
N ASP A 417 7.84 17.00 24.42
CA ASP A 417 8.74 17.39 25.50
C ASP A 417 10.20 17.32 25.03
N GLU A 418 10.93 18.42 25.10
CA GLU A 418 12.35 18.50 24.71
C GLU A 418 13.21 17.48 25.47
N VAL A 419 12.86 17.15 26.72
CA VAL A 419 13.58 16.15 27.52
C VAL A 419 13.41 14.75 26.92
N GLU A 420 12.21 14.41 26.44
CA GLU A 420 11.95 13.14 25.78
C GLU A 420 12.64 13.05 24.42
N LEU A 421 12.67 14.15 23.66
CA LEU A 421 13.39 14.21 22.39
C LEU A 421 14.90 13.96 22.55
N ARG A 422 15.50 14.35 23.68
CA ARG A 422 16.92 14.05 23.97
C ARG A 422 17.19 12.57 24.21
N LEU A 423 16.19 11.78 24.58
CA LEU A 423 16.32 10.33 24.82
C LEU A 423 16.11 9.50 23.55
N LEU A 424 15.59 10.11 22.49
CA LEU A 424 15.23 9.43 21.25
C LEU A 424 16.41 8.66 20.60
N PRO A 425 17.65 9.19 20.53
CA PRO A 425 18.76 8.44 19.96
C PRO A 425 19.09 7.19 20.76
N THR A 426 19.07 7.28 22.09
CA THR A 426 19.30 6.13 22.99
C THR A 426 18.22 5.09 22.78
N ALA A 427 16.94 5.48 22.82
CA ALA A 427 15.83 4.56 22.60
C ALA A 427 15.86 3.88 21.22
N ALA A 428 16.26 4.61 20.18
CA ALA A 428 16.40 4.06 18.83
C ALA A 428 17.58 3.09 18.72
N ASN A 429 18.73 3.39 19.34
CA ASN A 429 19.87 2.48 19.39
C ASN A 429 19.54 1.21 20.20
N ASP A 430 18.91 1.34 21.37
CA ASP A 430 18.48 0.19 22.18
C ASP A 430 17.50 -0.69 21.40
N LEU A 431 16.58 -0.09 20.65
CA LEU A 431 15.67 -0.82 19.77
C LEU A 431 16.42 -1.54 18.63
N CYS A 432 17.45 -0.93 18.04
CA CYS A 432 18.32 -1.60 17.06
C CYS A 432 19.09 -2.79 17.67
N ILE A 433 19.56 -2.68 18.91
CA ILE A 433 20.25 -3.76 19.64
C ILE A 433 19.30 -4.93 19.87
N VAL A 434 18.12 -4.68 20.45
CA VAL A 434 17.13 -5.72 20.74
C VAL A 434 16.61 -6.38 19.46
N THR A 435 16.36 -5.61 18.41
CA THR A 435 15.96 -6.17 17.10
C THR A 435 17.06 -6.99 16.44
N THR A 436 18.33 -6.62 16.60
CA THR A 436 19.47 -7.43 16.16
C THR A 436 19.53 -8.76 16.89
N ALA A 437 19.30 -8.77 18.21
CA ALA A 437 19.23 -9.99 19.01
C ALA A 437 18.07 -10.89 18.52
N LEU A 438 16.86 -10.34 18.39
CA LEU A 438 15.69 -11.06 17.89
C LEU A 438 15.90 -11.62 16.47
N LEU A 439 16.54 -10.87 15.57
CA LEU A 439 16.85 -11.34 14.21
C LEU A 439 17.72 -12.60 14.21
N LYS A 440 18.66 -12.70 15.15
CA LYS A 440 19.59 -13.82 15.26
C LYS A 440 18.99 -15.02 15.99
N SER A 441 18.31 -14.78 17.11
CA SER A 441 17.93 -15.84 18.04
C SER A 441 16.46 -16.27 17.97
N ASP A 442 15.54 -15.43 17.49
CA ASP A 442 14.11 -15.76 17.59
C ASP A 442 13.74 -16.93 16.66
N PRO A 443 13.13 -18.02 17.21
CA PRO A 443 12.78 -19.19 16.42
C PRO A 443 11.66 -18.90 15.41
N ASN A 444 10.86 -17.84 15.60
CA ASN A 444 9.74 -17.52 14.73
C ASN A 444 10.17 -16.58 13.58
N PRO A 445 10.09 -17.02 12.30
CA PRO A 445 10.50 -16.20 11.16
C PRO A 445 9.64 -14.93 10.98
N LEU A 446 8.40 -14.90 11.48
CA LEU A 446 7.54 -13.72 11.43
C LEU A 446 8.02 -12.63 12.41
N VAL A 447 8.52 -13.02 13.59
CA VAL A 447 9.13 -12.08 14.55
C VAL A 447 10.45 -11.52 13.99
N ARG A 448 11.29 -12.38 13.41
CA ARG A 448 12.51 -11.94 12.70
C ARG A 448 12.20 -10.97 11.55
N THR A 449 11.16 -11.25 10.77
CA THR A 449 10.72 -10.34 9.67
C THR A 449 10.21 -9.02 10.22
N ALA A 450 9.47 -9.01 11.33
CA ALA A 450 9.05 -7.78 11.99
C ALA A 450 10.24 -6.99 12.55
N ALA A 451 11.23 -7.65 13.16
CA ALA A 451 12.45 -7.01 13.66
C ALA A 451 13.26 -6.35 12.53
N MET A 452 13.44 -7.05 11.40
CA MET A 452 14.04 -6.48 10.19
C MET A 452 13.26 -5.25 9.69
N ALA A 453 11.93 -5.34 9.65
CA ALA A 453 11.09 -4.24 9.20
C ALA A 453 11.19 -3.01 10.13
N THR A 454 11.28 -3.24 11.43
CA THR A 454 11.50 -2.19 12.43
C THR A 454 12.82 -1.47 12.21
N VAL A 455 13.95 -2.19 12.09
CA VAL A 455 15.27 -1.59 11.84
C VAL A 455 15.28 -0.76 10.55
N LEU A 456 14.79 -1.35 9.45
CA LEU A 456 14.76 -0.65 8.16
C LEU A 456 13.94 0.62 8.22
N SER A 457 12.79 0.61 8.90
CA SER A 457 11.97 1.80 9.08
C SER A 457 12.65 2.87 9.91
N LEU A 458 13.33 2.51 11.01
CA LEU A 458 14.06 3.45 11.85
C LEU A 458 15.19 4.13 11.07
N HIS A 459 16.03 3.36 10.38
CA HIS A 459 17.11 3.93 9.56
C HIS A 459 16.57 4.77 8.39
N THR A 460 15.43 4.37 7.80
CA THR A 460 14.78 5.17 6.75
C THR A 460 14.23 6.49 7.30
N ALA A 461 13.53 6.45 8.43
CA ALA A 461 13.00 7.63 9.10
C ALA A 461 14.15 8.56 9.48
N TRP A 462 15.20 8.01 10.08
CA TRP A 462 16.42 8.72 10.45
C TRP A 462 17.09 9.42 9.27
N HIS A 463 17.35 8.69 8.20
CA HIS A 463 18.00 9.25 7.02
C HIS A 463 17.15 10.35 6.37
N ASN A 464 15.84 10.13 6.24
CA ASN A 464 14.95 11.15 5.69
C ASN A 464 14.94 12.41 6.57
N ALA A 465 14.94 12.23 7.89
CA ALA A 465 15.08 13.29 8.85
C ALA A 465 16.41 14.04 8.71
N SER A 466 17.55 13.35 8.65
CA SER A 466 18.87 13.97 8.55
C SER A 466 19.07 14.73 7.24
N VAL A 467 18.51 14.25 6.13
CA VAL A 467 18.60 14.93 4.83
C VAL A 467 17.70 16.17 4.74
N LEU A 468 16.52 16.13 5.37
CA LEU A 468 15.55 17.24 5.32
C LEU A 468 15.80 18.30 6.41
N GLY A 469 16.36 17.89 7.55
CA GLY A 469 16.62 18.76 8.69
C GLY A 469 17.90 19.57 8.51
N ARG A 470 17.79 20.88 8.31
CA ARG A 470 18.91 21.84 8.44
C ARG A 470 19.27 22.14 9.91
N ALA A 471 18.97 21.23 10.84
CA ALA A 471 18.98 21.53 12.27
C ALA A 471 20.39 21.30 12.87
N PRO A 472 21.02 22.33 13.48
CA PRO A 472 22.26 22.18 14.24
C PRO A 472 22.11 21.31 15.51
N ALA A 473 20.88 20.95 15.88
CA ALA A 473 20.59 20.04 16.99
C ALA A 473 20.89 18.55 16.69
N ALA A 474 21.28 18.23 15.45
CA ALA A 474 21.66 16.89 15.02
C ALA A 474 23.12 16.53 15.28
N ASP A 475 23.94 17.48 15.75
CA ASP A 475 25.36 17.23 15.98
C ASP A 475 25.53 16.15 17.08
N GLY A 476 26.05 14.98 16.69
CA GLY A 476 26.28 13.83 17.58
C GLY A 476 25.16 12.78 17.58
N TRP A 477 24.11 12.97 16.78
CA TRP A 477 23.06 11.98 16.59
C TRP A 477 23.50 11.00 15.49
N SER A 478 23.73 9.73 15.85
CA SER A 478 23.94 8.64 14.89
C SER A 478 23.21 7.37 15.34
N LEU A 479 22.43 6.79 14.44
CA LEU A 479 21.90 5.45 14.61
C LEU A 479 22.96 4.47 14.13
N GLU A 480 23.59 3.76 15.06
CA GLU A 480 24.68 2.84 14.74
C GLU A 480 24.12 1.59 14.06
N ALA A 481 24.70 1.22 12.92
CA ALA A 481 24.57 -0.13 12.39
C ALA A 481 25.95 -0.76 12.49
N ASP A 482 26.07 -1.78 13.33
CA ASP A 482 27.29 -2.58 13.38
C ASP A 482 27.28 -3.65 12.28
N GLY A 483 28.44 -4.27 12.06
CA GLY A 483 28.57 -5.35 11.10
C GLY A 483 27.74 -6.59 11.46
N GLU A 484 27.33 -6.73 12.72
CA GLU A 484 26.51 -7.84 13.17
C GLU A 484 25.06 -7.70 12.73
N LEU A 485 24.48 -6.51 12.86
CA LEU A 485 23.16 -6.17 12.34
C LEU A 485 23.13 -6.35 10.82
N GLY A 486 24.15 -5.87 10.11
CA GLY A 486 24.26 -6.06 8.66
C GLY A 486 24.24 -7.52 8.24
N ARG A 487 24.95 -8.39 8.97
CA ARG A 487 24.94 -9.84 8.72
C ARG A 487 23.58 -10.47 9.05
N ALA A 488 22.98 -10.14 10.19
CA ALA A 488 21.69 -10.67 10.59
C ALA A 488 20.56 -10.30 9.59
N LEU A 489 20.56 -9.06 9.10
CA LEU A 489 19.63 -8.61 8.06
C LEU A 489 19.86 -9.36 6.74
N TRP A 490 21.11 -9.57 6.35
CA TRP A 490 21.46 -10.29 5.13
C TRP A 490 20.99 -11.74 5.18
N ASP A 491 21.33 -12.45 6.26
CA ASP A 491 20.99 -13.87 6.44
C ASP A 491 19.47 -14.08 6.43
N HIS A 492 18.73 -13.23 7.16
CA HIS A 492 17.27 -13.34 7.21
C HIS A 492 16.60 -13.01 5.87
N LEU A 493 17.04 -11.94 5.19
CA LEU A 493 16.51 -11.61 3.85
C LEU A 493 16.83 -12.70 2.84
N GLY A 494 18.05 -13.24 2.86
CA GLY A 494 18.47 -14.35 2.01
C GLY A 494 17.57 -15.57 2.20
N GLN A 495 17.32 -15.95 3.46
CA GLN A 495 16.42 -17.06 3.78
C GLN A 495 14.99 -16.83 3.26
N LEU A 496 14.41 -15.65 3.48
CA LEU A 496 13.08 -15.29 2.95
C LEU A 496 13.01 -15.42 1.42
N LEU A 497 14.06 -15.00 0.72
CA LEU A 497 14.11 -15.05 -0.74
C LEU A 497 14.30 -16.46 -1.27
N LEU A 498 15.09 -17.29 -0.60
CA LEU A 498 15.22 -18.71 -0.93
C LEU A 498 13.87 -19.42 -0.80
N GLU A 499 13.15 -19.19 0.31
CA GLU A 499 11.82 -19.77 0.54
C GLU A 499 10.78 -19.29 -0.49
N ALA A 500 10.78 -18.00 -0.83
CA ALA A 500 9.86 -17.44 -1.83
C ALA A 500 10.13 -17.96 -3.25
N ASN A 501 11.41 -18.13 -3.61
CA ASN A 501 11.80 -18.69 -4.90
C ASN A 501 11.52 -20.21 -5.01
N ALA A 502 11.53 -20.93 -3.88
CA ALA A 502 11.21 -22.36 -3.84
C ALA A 502 9.71 -22.66 -4.00
N ALA A 503 8.83 -21.71 -3.65
CA ALA A 503 7.39 -21.86 -3.81
C ALA A 503 6.98 -21.98 -5.31
N PRO A 504 5.85 -22.63 -5.66
CA PRO A 504 5.37 -22.77 -7.03
C PRO A 504 4.75 -21.47 -7.60
N PRO A 505 4.94 -21.17 -8.89
CA PRO A 505 4.43 -19.96 -9.56
C PRO A 505 2.92 -20.04 -9.82
N SER A 506 2.09 -19.93 -8.78
CA SER A 506 0.62 -20.06 -8.90
C SER A 506 -0.20 -18.84 -8.47
N THR A 507 0.43 -17.82 -7.86
CA THR A 507 -0.25 -16.61 -7.40
C THR A 507 0.35 -15.39 -8.05
N ARG A 508 -0.40 -14.75 -8.97
CA ARG A 508 -0.07 -13.41 -9.46
C ARG A 508 -0.36 -12.39 -8.38
N ILE A 509 0.67 -11.84 -7.73
CA ILE A 509 0.52 -10.63 -6.92
C ILE A 509 0.78 -9.44 -7.84
N THR A 510 -0.26 -8.70 -8.19
CA THR A 510 -0.23 -7.76 -9.33
C THR A 510 0.32 -6.37 -9.03
N VAL A 511 0.64 -6.03 -7.77
CA VAL A 511 1.04 -4.65 -7.44
C VAL A 511 2.21 -4.60 -6.45
N VAL A 512 3.41 -4.37 -6.98
CA VAL A 512 4.53 -3.85 -6.19
C VAL A 512 4.13 -2.46 -5.69
N PRO A 513 4.14 -2.18 -4.38
CA PRO A 513 3.81 -0.86 -3.88
C PRO A 513 4.90 0.13 -4.32
N GLU A 514 4.54 1.15 -5.10
CA GLU A 514 5.44 2.27 -5.35
C GLU A 514 5.60 3.08 -4.05
N SER A 515 6.85 3.36 -3.68
CA SER A 515 7.16 4.20 -2.53
C SER A 515 6.70 5.64 -2.78
N GLY A 516 5.91 6.20 -1.87
CA GLY A 516 5.59 7.63 -1.87
C GLY A 516 4.27 8.03 -2.55
N ASP A 517 3.41 7.10 -2.94
CA ASP A 517 2.01 7.43 -3.26
C ASP A 517 1.22 7.63 -1.95
N PRO A 518 0.84 8.86 -1.56
CA PRO A 518 0.12 9.12 -0.32
C PRO A 518 -1.29 8.52 -0.32
N ARG A 519 -1.80 8.09 -1.49
CA ARG A 519 -3.12 7.44 -1.62
C ARG A 519 -3.06 5.96 -1.28
N ARG A 520 -1.88 5.37 -1.19
CA ARG A 520 -1.68 3.95 -0.92
C ARG A 520 -1.13 3.75 0.48
N THR A 521 -1.61 2.70 1.14
CA THR A 521 -1.01 2.22 2.39
C THR A 521 0.48 1.96 2.20
N SER A 522 1.29 2.42 3.15
CA SER A 522 2.75 2.30 3.10
C SER A 522 3.18 0.84 3.02
N VAL A 523 4.36 0.58 2.43
CA VAL A 523 4.95 -0.77 2.38
C VAL A 523 5.10 -1.35 3.79
N PHE A 524 5.53 -0.52 4.75
CA PHE A 524 5.67 -0.88 6.15
C PHE A 524 4.34 -1.36 6.76
N SER A 525 3.28 -0.55 6.62
CA SER A 525 1.95 -0.92 7.15
C SER A 525 1.41 -2.19 6.49
N ARG A 526 1.58 -2.35 5.17
CA ARG A 526 1.18 -3.58 4.46
C ARG A 526 1.94 -4.81 4.94
N LEU A 527 3.24 -4.67 5.17
CA LEU A 527 4.09 -5.75 5.67
C LEU A 527 3.63 -6.18 7.06
N PHE A 528 3.51 -5.25 8.00
CA PHE A 528 3.05 -5.55 9.36
C PHE A 528 1.62 -6.11 9.41
N SER A 529 0.69 -5.61 8.61
CA SER A 529 -0.65 -6.20 8.49
C SER A 529 -0.59 -7.65 7.99
N THR A 530 0.31 -7.94 7.03
CA THR A 530 0.51 -9.30 6.51
C THR A 530 1.13 -10.21 7.58
N ILE A 531 2.13 -9.72 8.33
CA ILE A 531 2.75 -10.47 9.45
C ILE A 531 1.72 -10.73 10.55
N CYS A 532 0.97 -9.72 10.99
CA CYS A 532 -0.05 -9.87 12.03
C CYS A 532 -1.11 -10.90 11.65
N ALA A 533 -1.58 -10.88 10.40
CA ALA A 533 -2.55 -11.85 9.89
C ALA A 533 -1.96 -13.28 9.87
N ALA A 534 -0.73 -13.44 9.38
CA ALA A 534 -0.05 -14.74 9.37
C ALA A 534 0.16 -15.29 10.79
N VAL A 535 0.55 -14.45 11.75
CA VAL A 535 0.70 -14.86 13.16
C VAL A 535 -0.66 -15.23 13.77
N ALA A 536 -1.70 -14.41 13.57
CA ALA A 536 -3.03 -14.69 14.11
C ALA A 536 -3.60 -16.02 13.59
N ASN A 537 -3.40 -16.32 12.31
CA ASN A 537 -3.83 -17.58 11.69
C ASN A 537 -3.06 -18.79 12.23
N SER A 538 -1.84 -18.60 12.73
CA SER A 538 -0.99 -19.69 13.23
C SER A 538 -1.30 -20.14 14.67
N ASN A 539 -1.95 -19.30 15.46
CA ASN A 539 -2.25 -19.56 16.87
C ASN A 539 -3.40 -20.57 17.10
N GLY A 540 -4.03 -21.08 16.03
CA GLY A 540 -5.18 -22.00 16.11
C GLY A 540 -4.85 -23.49 16.32
N GLY A 541 -3.58 -23.89 16.41
CA GLY A 541 -3.17 -25.29 16.50
C GLY A 541 -2.20 -25.56 17.66
N THR A 542 -2.52 -26.54 18.49
CA THR A 542 -1.72 -27.02 19.63
C THR A 542 -0.25 -27.25 19.27
N ASP A 543 0.62 -26.81 20.17
CA ASP A 543 2.09 -26.84 20.15
C ASP A 543 2.73 -27.99 19.37
N ARG A 544 3.66 -27.62 18.46
CA ARG A 544 4.91 -28.32 18.03
C ARG A 544 5.12 -28.48 16.54
N LEU A 545 4.17 -28.14 15.67
CA LEU A 545 4.46 -28.16 14.22
C LEU A 545 5.04 -26.81 13.75
N PRO A 546 6.06 -26.83 12.87
CA PRO A 546 6.60 -25.60 12.30
C PRO A 546 5.48 -24.80 11.62
N LEU A 547 5.49 -23.49 11.84
CA LEU A 547 4.53 -22.54 11.28
C LEU A 547 4.44 -22.72 9.76
N ALA A 548 3.40 -23.39 9.27
CA ALA A 548 3.20 -23.61 7.84
C ALA A 548 2.62 -22.34 7.22
N ILE A 549 3.48 -21.35 6.96
CA ILE A 549 3.08 -20.16 6.21
C ILE A 549 2.70 -20.60 4.78
N PRO A 550 1.51 -20.29 4.25
CA PRO A 550 1.15 -20.58 2.88
C PRO A 550 2.17 -20.00 1.89
N ASP A 551 2.46 -20.72 0.80
CA ASP A 551 3.43 -20.29 -0.22
C ASP A 551 3.13 -18.89 -0.78
N SER A 552 1.85 -18.56 -0.94
CA SER A 552 1.40 -17.23 -1.38
C SER A 552 1.75 -16.12 -0.39
N GLU A 553 1.64 -16.40 0.91
CA GLU A 553 2.00 -15.47 1.97
C GLU A 553 3.52 -15.33 2.09
N ARG A 554 4.29 -16.42 1.94
CA ARG A 554 5.77 -16.35 1.92
C ARG A 554 6.27 -15.44 0.80
N VAL A 555 5.74 -15.62 -0.42
CA VAL A 555 6.09 -14.77 -1.57
C VAL A 555 5.69 -13.32 -1.31
N ARG A 556 4.50 -13.08 -0.73
CA ARG A 556 4.03 -11.74 -0.38
C ARG A 556 4.92 -11.07 0.66
N LEU A 557 5.32 -11.79 1.72
CA LEU A 557 6.24 -11.31 2.75
C LEU A 557 7.59 -10.94 2.14
N ALA A 558 8.21 -11.83 1.36
CA ALA A 558 9.48 -11.55 0.69
C ALA A 558 9.40 -10.32 -0.24
N THR A 559 8.34 -10.22 -1.03
CA THR A 559 8.11 -9.09 -1.95
C THR A 559 7.98 -7.76 -1.18
N LEU A 560 7.20 -7.74 -0.09
CA LEU A 560 7.03 -6.54 0.74
C LEU A 560 8.31 -6.18 1.50
N THR A 561 9.06 -7.16 2.00
CA THR A 561 10.37 -6.94 2.65
C THR A 561 11.37 -6.37 1.65
N CYS A 562 11.47 -6.90 0.43
CA CYS A 562 12.31 -6.31 -0.63
C CYS A 562 11.88 -4.89 -0.98
N ALA A 563 10.58 -4.62 -1.05
CA ALA A 563 10.08 -3.27 -1.30
C ALA A 563 10.41 -2.29 -0.15
N LEU A 564 10.48 -2.79 1.09
CA LEU A 564 10.90 -2.00 2.25
C LEU A 564 12.40 -1.72 2.20
N VAL A 565 13.23 -2.72 1.94
CA VAL A 565 14.68 -2.58 1.72
C VAL A 565 14.95 -1.57 0.61
N ALA A 566 14.24 -1.69 -0.52
CA ALA A 566 14.34 -0.76 -1.64
C ALA A 566 14.02 0.69 -1.27
N SER A 567 13.20 0.89 -0.24
CA SER A 567 12.79 2.19 0.25
C SER A 567 13.73 2.76 1.31
N CYS A 568 14.62 1.93 1.88
CA CYS A 568 15.69 2.38 2.75
C CYS A 568 16.74 3.15 1.93
N ARG A 569 17.00 4.40 2.36
CA ARG A 569 17.98 5.30 1.74
C ARG A 569 19.22 5.50 2.59
N SER A 570 19.35 4.76 3.69
CA SER A 570 20.51 4.83 4.56
C SER A 570 21.80 4.58 3.76
N PRO A 571 22.81 5.45 3.89
CA PRO A 571 24.09 5.30 3.18
C PRO A 571 25.00 4.25 3.85
N LEU A 572 24.53 3.58 4.91
CA LEU A 572 25.35 2.61 5.62
C LEU A 572 25.64 1.39 4.73
N PRO A 573 26.89 0.90 4.66
CA PRO A 573 27.31 -0.19 3.78
C PRO A 573 26.46 -1.47 3.92
N GLU A 574 25.94 -1.73 5.11
CA GLU A 574 25.08 -2.86 5.42
C GLU A 574 23.79 -2.86 4.58
N PHE A 575 23.17 -1.70 4.37
CA PHE A 575 21.93 -1.59 3.57
C PHE A 575 22.21 -1.65 2.07
N GLU A 576 23.40 -1.25 1.63
CA GLU A 576 23.81 -1.40 0.23
C GLU A 576 23.93 -2.87 -0.14
N LYS A 577 24.47 -3.70 0.77
CA LYS A 577 24.46 -5.16 0.62
C LYS A 577 23.04 -5.68 0.46
N LEU A 578 22.10 -5.32 1.35
CA LEU A 578 20.71 -5.75 1.20
C LEU A 578 20.09 -5.32 -0.14
N THR A 579 20.41 -4.10 -0.60
CA THR A 579 19.96 -3.62 -1.92
C THR A 579 20.50 -4.50 -3.05
N SER A 580 21.76 -4.94 -2.96
CA SER A 580 22.37 -5.85 -3.92
C SER A 580 21.65 -7.21 -3.98
N LEU A 581 21.20 -7.72 -2.82
CA LEU A 581 20.42 -8.96 -2.72
C LEU A 581 19.00 -8.80 -3.29
N VAL A 582 18.40 -7.61 -3.18
CA VAL A 582 17.14 -7.30 -3.88
C VAL A 582 17.37 -7.25 -5.39
N LEU A 583 18.46 -6.63 -5.86
CA LEU A 583 18.77 -6.53 -7.28
C LEU A 583 19.04 -7.91 -7.90
N SER A 584 19.64 -8.85 -7.16
CA SER A 584 19.87 -10.22 -7.64
C SER A 584 18.58 -10.97 -7.98
N GLN A 585 17.43 -10.54 -7.43
CA GLN A 585 16.12 -11.06 -7.80
C GLN A 585 15.71 -10.73 -9.25
N GLY A 586 16.51 -9.96 -9.99
CA GLY A 586 16.43 -9.88 -11.45
C GLY A 586 16.59 -11.22 -12.18
N LEU A 587 17.11 -12.24 -11.49
CA LEU A 587 17.19 -13.63 -11.96
C LEU A 587 16.00 -14.51 -11.53
N SER A 588 15.17 -14.03 -10.62
CA SER A 588 14.04 -14.81 -10.10
C SER A 588 13.09 -15.22 -11.22
N GLN A 589 12.54 -16.43 -11.11
CA GLN A 589 11.45 -16.90 -11.98
C GLN A 589 10.09 -16.30 -11.59
N ARG A 590 10.03 -15.62 -10.43
CA ARG A 590 8.84 -14.93 -9.92
C ARG A 590 8.74 -13.54 -10.50
N GLU A 591 7.63 -13.26 -11.17
CA GLU A 591 7.36 -11.92 -11.73
C GLU A 591 7.33 -10.85 -10.62
N GLU A 592 6.86 -11.19 -9.42
CA GLU A 592 6.76 -10.28 -8.28
C GLU A 592 8.12 -9.76 -7.80
N LEU A 593 9.05 -10.68 -7.51
CA LEU A 593 10.40 -10.35 -7.01
C LEU A 593 11.22 -9.66 -8.10
N HIS A 594 11.05 -10.10 -9.35
CA HIS A 594 11.64 -9.48 -10.52
C HIS A 594 11.19 -8.01 -10.67
N GLU A 595 9.89 -7.73 -10.53
CA GLU A 595 9.37 -6.37 -10.62
C GLU A 595 9.86 -5.46 -9.47
N VAL A 596 10.03 -6.00 -8.26
CA VAL A 596 10.63 -5.23 -7.15
C VAL A 596 12.07 -4.84 -7.48
N SER A 597 12.89 -5.78 -7.97
CA SER A 597 14.26 -5.50 -8.41
C SER A 597 14.30 -4.36 -9.44
N TRP A 598 13.41 -4.39 -10.44
CA TRP A 598 13.34 -3.35 -11.46
C TRP A 598 12.78 -2.02 -10.99
N SER A 599 11.91 -2.04 -9.98
CA SER A 599 11.50 -0.82 -9.27
C SER A 599 12.70 -0.15 -8.57
N VAL A 600 13.54 -0.93 -7.88
CA VAL A 600 14.78 -0.44 -7.23
C VAL A 600 15.72 0.15 -8.27
N LEU A 601 16.00 -0.60 -9.34
CA LEU A 601 16.91 -0.20 -10.41
C LEU A 601 16.45 1.12 -11.05
N ARG A 602 15.16 1.25 -11.41
CA ARG A 602 14.60 2.48 -11.99
C ARG A 602 14.75 3.68 -11.05
N ARG A 603 14.52 3.47 -9.74
CA ARG A 603 14.64 4.52 -8.72
C ARG A 603 16.08 4.99 -8.55
N LYS A 604 17.02 4.06 -8.35
CA LYS A 604 18.45 4.39 -8.21
C LYS A 604 19.00 5.05 -9.47
N ARG A 605 18.60 4.56 -10.66
CA ARG A 605 18.95 5.22 -11.93
C ARG A 605 18.42 6.65 -12.01
N LYS A 606 17.19 6.92 -11.55
CA LYS A 606 16.63 8.27 -11.54
C LYS A 606 17.49 9.20 -10.66
N ALA A 607 17.90 8.73 -9.48
CA ALA A 607 18.82 9.47 -8.61
C ALA A 607 20.19 9.68 -9.29
N ALA A 608 20.75 8.66 -9.92
CA ALA A 608 22.01 8.74 -10.67
C ALA A 608 22.07 9.83 -11.78
N HIS A 609 20.92 10.36 -12.21
CA HIS A 609 20.90 11.50 -13.13
C HIS A 609 21.14 12.86 -12.46
N GLU A 610 21.10 12.94 -11.12
CA GLU A 610 21.21 14.18 -10.35
C GLU A 610 22.66 14.61 -10.11
N SER A 611 23.59 13.67 -9.90
CA SER A 611 25.02 13.96 -9.70
C SER A 611 25.93 12.81 -10.16
N VAL A 612 27.24 13.09 -10.28
CA VAL A 612 28.26 12.07 -10.60
C VAL A 612 28.41 11.07 -9.44
N GLU A 613 28.45 11.55 -8.20
CA GLU A 613 28.52 10.70 -7.00
C GLU A 613 27.35 9.70 -6.95
N GLN A 614 26.12 10.16 -7.20
CA GLN A 614 24.96 9.27 -7.25
C GLN A 614 25.00 8.29 -8.43
N ALA A 615 25.68 8.65 -9.53
CA ALA A 615 25.92 7.74 -10.64
C ALA A 615 26.95 6.66 -10.30
N GLU A 616 28.03 7.03 -9.62
CA GLU A 616 29.01 6.08 -9.10
C GLU A 616 28.36 5.11 -8.11
N ASP A 617 27.63 5.62 -7.11
CA ASP A 617 26.89 4.80 -6.15
C ASP A 617 25.92 3.83 -6.82
N PHE A 618 25.23 4.30 -7.88
CA PHE A 618 24.33 3.47 -8.65
C PHE A 618 25.06 2.29 -9.30
N PHE A 619 26.14 2.53 -10.04
CA PHE A 619 26.86 1.47 -10.73
C PHE A 619 27.65 0.57 -9.76
N LEU A 620 28.18 1.12 -8.66
CA LEU A 620 28.78 0.32 -7.59
C LEU A 620 27.76 -0.61 -6.94
N CYS A 621 26.52 -0.17 -6.75
CA CYS A 621 25.44 -1.03 -6.27
C CYS A 621 25.14 -2.19 -7.25
N LEU A 622 25.15 -1.93 -8.57
CA LEU A 622 25.01 -2.99 -9.58
C LEU A 622 26.19 -3.96 -9.56
N LEU A 623 27.41 -3.43 -9.43
CA LEU A 623 28.64 -4.21 -9.39
C LEU A 623 28.62 -5.16 -8.19
N ARG A 624 28.25 -4.66 -7.02
CA ARG A 624 28.08 -5.47 -5.79
C ARG A 624 27.04 -6.56 -5.99
N ALA A 625 25.91 -6.27 -6.63
CA ALA A 625 24.88 -7.29 -6.92
C ALA A 625 25.41 -8.40 -7.83
N VAL A 626 26.14 -8.03 -8.89
CA VAL A 626 26.78 -9.00 -9.80
C VAL A 626 27.85 -9.81 -9.09
N ARG A 627 28.63 -9.17 -8.21
CA ARG A 627 29.68 -9.80 -7.41
C ARG A 627 29.11 -10.81 -6.43
N THR A 628 28.09 -10.45 -5.66
CA THR A 628 27.39 -11.39 -4.77
C THR A 628 26.93 -12.64 -5.53
N VAL A 629 26.31 -12.45 -6.70
CA VAL A 629 25.85 -13.59 -7.52
C VAL A 629 27.01 -14.38 -8.13
N HIS A 630 28.17 -13.75 -8.38
CA HIS A 630 29.37 -14.46 -8.82
C HIS A 630 29.92 -15.35 -7.71
N GLU A 631 29.98 -14.84 -6.48
CA GLU A 631 30.45 -15.56 -5.30
C GLU A 631 29.54 -16.76 -4.96
N ASP A 632 28.21 -16.58 -5.02
CA ASP A 632 27.25 -17.63 -4.64
C ASP A 632 26.82 -18.55 -5.79
N GLY A 633 26.57 -17.98 -6.97
CA GLY A 633 25.98 -18.65 -8.14
C GLY A 633 26.97 -18.95 -9.27
N GLY A 634 28.20 -18.44 -9.16
CA GLY A 634 29.25 -18.61 -10.17
C GLY A 634 29.15 -17.66 -11.37
N PRO A 635 30.17 -17.67 -12.25
CA PRO A 635 30.34 -16.66 -13.30
C PRO A 635 29.25 -16.67 -14.37
N ALA A 636 28.66 -17.82 -14.69
CA ALA A 636 27.62 -17.91 -15.71
C ALA A 636 26.31 -17.22 -15.26
N VAL A 637 25.90 -17.44 -14.02
CA VAL A 637 24.68 -16.85 -13.44
C VAL A 637 24.86 -15.35 -13.23
N ALA A 638 26.02 -14.94 -12.72
CA ALA A 638 26.37 -13.53 -12.58
C ALA A 638 26.37 -12.80 -13.93
N ARG A 639 26.80 -13.46 -15.01
CA ARG A 639 26.82 -12.89 -16.36
C ARG A 639 25.41 -12.68 -16.91
N ASP A 640 24.47 -13.58 -16.63
CA ASP A 640 23.06 -13.37 -16.98
C ASP A 640 22.48 -12.18 -16.21
N LEU A 641 22.75 -12.05 -14.91
CA LEU A 641 22.31 -10.89 -14.13
C LEU A 641 22.90 -9.59 -14.68
N SER A 642 24.21 -9.56 -14.92
CA SER A 642 24.94 -8.43 -15.49
C SER A 642 24.32 -7.98 -16.82
N LEU A 643 24.01 -8.93 -17.71
CA LEU A 643 23.35 -8.65 -18.98
C LEU A 643 21.95 -8.05 -18.79
N ARG A 644 21.12 -8.63 -17.92
CA ARG A 644 19.76 -8.14 -17.64
C ARG A 644 19.78 -6.74 -17.03
N LEU A 645 20.66 -6.51 -16.05
CA LEU A 645 20.83 -5.19 -15.43
C LEU A 645 21.15 -4.13 -16.51
N MET A 646 22.13 -4.39 -17.37
CA MET A 646 22.52 -3.46 -18.42
C MET A 646 21.42 -3.22 -19.46
N GLN A 647 20.61 -4.23 -19.78
CA GLN A 647 19.43 -4.04 -20.65
C GLN A 647 18.42 -3.05 -20.05
N HIS A 648 18.26 -3.03 -18.73
CA HIS A 648 17.36 -2.10 -18.03
C HIS A 648 17.98 -0.73 -17.71
N VAL A 649 19.31 -0.64 -17.63
CA VAL A 649 20.04 0.64 -17.58
C VAL A 649 19.81 1.48 -18.85
N GLY A 650 19.47 0.85 -19.98
CA GLY A 650 18.88 1.52 -21.14
C GLY A 650 19.50 1.12 -22.47
N VAL A 651 18.82 1.49 -23.55
CA VAL A 651 19.28 1.28 -24.94
C VAL A 651 19.69 2.63 -25.52
N GLY A 652 20.98 2.80 -25.82
CA GLY A 652 21.55 4.03 -26.37
C GLY A 652 22.49 4.76 -25.40
N LYS A 653 23.25 5.73 -25.94
CA LYS A 653 24.34 6.43 -25.22
C LYS A 653 23.87 6.98 -23.88
N LEU A 654 24.57 6.61 -22.81
CA LEU A 654 24.34 7.16 -21.49
C LEU A 654 24.71 8.64 -21.45
N MET A 655 24.06 9.39 -20.55
CA MET A 655 24.45 10.77 -20.26
C MET A 655 25.89 10.81 -19.72
N PRO A 656 26.66 11.89 -19.96
CA PRO A 656 28.05 11.99 -19.50
C PRO A 656 28.23 11.69 -18.01
N THR A 657 27.31 12.13 -17.15
CA THR A 657 27.33 11.85 -15.71
C THR A 657 27.28 10.35 -15.41
N LEU A 658 26.40 9.61 -16.08
CA LEU A 658 26.30 8.15 -15.95
C LEU A 658 27.50 7.43 -16.57
N GLN A 659 28.11 7.98 -17.63
CA GLN A 659 29.33 7.42 -18.22
C GLN A 659 30.52 7.49 -17.24
N VAL A 660 30.67 8.60 -16.50
CA VAL A 660 31.67 8.70 -15.43
C VAL A 660 31.40 7.66 -14.35
N GLY A 661 30.14 7.55 -13.91
CA GLY A 661 29.73 6.58 -12.90
C GLY A 661 30.06 5.12 -13.27
N ILE A 662 29.75 4.71 -14.51
CA ILE A 662 30.01 3.32 -14.94
C ILE A 662 31.51 3.05 -15.11
N VAL A 663 32.30 4.01 -15.60
CA VAL A 663 33.75 3.86 -15.74
C VAL A 663 34.41 3.75 -14.36
N SER A 664 33.97 4.58 -13.40
CA SER A 664 34.41 4.51 -12.00
C SER A 664 34.12 3.14 -11.40
N ALA A 665 32.90 2.61 -11.57
CA ALA A 665 32.56 1.26 -11.12
C ALA A 665 33.37 0.16 -11.82
N LEU A 666 33.71 0.30 -13.11
CA LEU A 666 34.57 -0.66 -13.82
C LEU A 666 36.01 -0.63 -13.29
N HIS A 667 36.55 0.55 -12.94
CA HIS A 667 37.84 0.64 -12.24
C HIS A 667 37.82 -0.12 -10.92
N THR A 668 36.79 0.09 -10.09
CA THR A 668 36.60 -0.65 -8.84
C THR A 668 36.48 -2.15 -9.10
N GLY A 669 35.70 -2.56 -10.10
CA GLY A 669 35.56 -3.98 -10.47
C GLY A 669 36.87 -4.65 -10.86
N ILE A 670 37.76 -3.93 -11.56
CA ILE A 670 39.12 -4.41 -11.89
C ILE A 670 39.98 -4.51 -10.63
N GLN A 671 39.95 -3.51 -9.76
CA GLN A 671 40.70 -3.52 -8.50
C GLN A 671 40.26 -4.68 -7.60
N ASP A 672 38.95 -4.88 -7.45
CA ASP A 672 38.35 -5.97 -6.67
C ASP A 672 38.75 -7.34 -7.23
N ALA A 673 38.64 -7.53 -8.55
CA ALA A 673 38.99 -8.79 -9.21
C ALA A 673 40.46 -9.17 -8.98
N LEU A 674 41.34 -8.17 -9.03
CA LEU A 674 42.75 -8.35 -8.76
C LEU A 674 43.00 -8.58 -7.27
N GLY A 675 42.37 -7.82 -6.37
CA GLY A 675 42.55 -7.96 -4.93
C GLY A 675 42.20 -9.34 -4.40
N ASP A 676 41.00 -9.82 -4.71
CA ASP A 676 40.41 -11.03 -4.11
C ASP A 676 40.64 -12.30 -4.92
N ALA A 677 41.33 -12.20 -6.07
CA ALA A 677 41.64 -13.31 -6.98
C ALA A 677 40.40 -14.11 -7.44
N SER A 678 39.27 -13.42 -7.64
CA SER A 678 38.00 -14.01 -8.06
C SER A 678 38.08 -14.54 -9.49
N GLU A 679 37.83 -15.84 -9.67
CA GLU A 679 38.02 -16.49 -10.97
C GLU A 679 37.07 -15.92 -12.02
N LYS A 680 37.63 -15.34 -13.08
CA LYS A 680 36.94 -14.80 -14.26
C LYS A 680 35.84 -13.80 -13.95
N PHE A 681 35.95 -13.05 -12.85
CA PHE A 681 34.95 -12.04 -12.51
C PHE A 681 34.82 -10.96 -13.61
N LEU A 682 35.91 -10.57 -14.26
CA LEU A 682 35.86 -9.52 -15.28
C LEU A 682 35.13 -9.96 -16.57
N ASP A 683 35.10 -11.26 -16.87
CA ASP A 683 34.30 -11.80 -17.98
C ASP A 683 32.80 -11.54 -17.78
N VAL A 684 32.35 -11.47 -16.53
CA VAL A 684 30.96 -11.18 -16.13
C VAL A 684 30.58 -9.72 -16.39
N LEU A 685 31.55 -8.80 -16.34
CA LEU A 685 31.34 -7.36 -16.57
C LEU A 685 31.40 -6.98 -18.05
N THR A 686 31.77 -7.90 -18.94
CA THR A 686 31.78 -7.64 -20.39
C THR A 686 30.49 -7.03 -20.97
N PRO A 687 29.26 -7.32 -20.48
CA PRO A 687 28.04 -6.66 -20.98
C PRO A 687 28.00 -5.14 -20.73
N TRP A 688 28.81 -4.63 -19.81
CA TRP A 688 28.87 -3.21 -19.46
C TRP A 688 29.69 -2.41 -20.48
N VAL A 689 30.58 -3.10 -21.19
CA VAL A 689 31.46 -2.55 -22.22
C VAL A 689 30.75 -2.60 -23.57
N SER A 690 30.10 -1.50 -23.92
CA SER A 690 29.39 -1.36 -25.20
C SER A 690 29.49 0.07 -25.70
N LYS A 691 29.58 0.24 -27.04
CA LYS A 691 29.53 1.55 -27.71
C LYS A 691 28.23 2.33 -27.46
N HIS A 692 27.19 1.62 -27.03
CA HIS A 692 25.93 2.23 -26.63
C HIS A 692 25.97 2.75 -25.20
N VAL A 693 26.99 2.45 -24.41
CA VAL A 693 27.02 2.74 -22.97
C VAL A 693 28.13 3.74 -22.64
N ILE A 694 29.33 3.56 -23.22
CA ILE A 694 30.53 4.35 -22.92
C ILE A 694 31.08 4.95 -24.21
N GLU A 695 31.53 6.21 -24.17
CA GLU A 695 32.23 6.85 -25.28
C GLU A 695 33.61 6.25 -25.53
N ASP A 696 34.04 6.26 -26.80
CA ASP A 696 35.30 5.62 -27.23
C ASP A 696 36.51 6.18 -26.45
N GLU A 697 36.57 7.50 -26.21
CA GLU A 697 37.66 8.15 -25.44
C GLU A 697 37.75 7.63 -23.99
N LYS A 698 36.61 7.51 -23.29
CA LYS A 698 36.56 6.99 -21.92
C LYS A 698 36.87 5.50 -21.86
N LEU A 699 36.49 4.75 -22.88
CA LEU A 699 36.82 3.35 -22.97
C LEU A 699 38.31 3.14 -23.28
N GLU A 700 38.92 4.00 -24.09
CA GLU A 700 40.37 4.01 -24.34
C GLU A 700 41.17 4.34 -23.06
N GLU A 701 40.75 5.35 -22.30
CA GLU A 701 41.32 5.69 -20.98
C GLU A 701 41.28 4.49 -20.02
N LEU A 702 40.11 3.85 -19.87
CA LEU A 702 39.94 2.66 -19.02
C LEU A 702 40.81 1.50 -19.49
N THR A 703 40.92 1.30 -20.81
CA THR A 703 41.73 0.22 -21.41
C THR A 703 43.21 0.42 -21.12
N ALA A 704 43.73 1.64 -21.34
CA ALA A 704 45.13 1.97 -21.07
C ALA A 704 45.49 1.78 -19.60
N TRP A 705 44.62 2.21 -18.69
CA TRP A 705 44.79 1.99 -17.26
C TRP A 705 44.76 0.50 -16.87
N ALA A 706 43.84 -0.28 -17.46
CA ALA A 706 43.74 -1.72 -17.20
C ALA A 706 44.98 -2.49 -17.68
N GLU A 707 45.59 -2.07 -18.79
CA GLU A 707 46.86 -2.63 -19.29
C GLU A 707 48.02 -2.37 -18.34
N GLU A 708 48.08 -1.19 -17.71
CA GLU A 708 49.07 -0.88 -16.68
C GLU A 708 48.93 -1.81 -15.47
N GLN A 709 47.69 -2.05 -15.01
CA GLN A 709 47.43 -3.01 -13.94
C GLN A 709 47.83 -4.45 -14.34
N ALA A 710 47.58 -4.84 -15.60
CA ALA A 710 47.91 -6.16 -16.11
C ALA A 710 49.42 -6.47 -16.11
N ALA A 711 50.26 -5.45 -16.26
CA ALA A 711 51.71 -5.61 -16.30
C ALA A 711 52.34 -5.98 -14.94
N SER A 712 51.62 -5.82 -13.83
CA SER A 712 52.14 -5.99 -12.48
C SER A 712 52.18 -7.45 -11.98
N ASP A 713 51.19 -8.29 -12.35
CA ASP A 713 51.05 -9.66 -11.87
C ASP A 713 50.29 -10.54 -12.88
N THR A 714 51.02 -11.31 -13.69
CA THR A 714 50.45 -12.09 -14.81
C THR A 714 49.53 -13.23 -14.36
N ALA A 715 49.81 -13.88 -13.23
CA ALA A 715 49.01 -15.01 -12.76
C ALA A 715 47.65 -14.54 -12.20
N ARG A 716 47.66 -13.43 -11.45
CA ARG A 716 46.46 -12.83 -10.87
C ARG A 716 45.56 -12.23 -11.94
N THR A 717 46.15 -11.60 -12.95
CA THR A 717 45.42 -10.97 -14.06
C THR A 717 44.77 -12.00 -14.99
N GLU A 718 45.43 -13.14 -15.22
CA GLU A 718 44.83 -14.28 -15.93
C GLU A 718 43.64 -14.86 -15.14
N ARG A 719 43.81 -15.10 -13.83
CA ARG A 719 42.73 -15.62 -12.98
C ARG A 719 41.52 -14.69 -12.94
N ALA A 720 41.73 -13.38 -12.85
CA ALA A 720 40.65 -12.38 -12.83
C ALA A 720 39.91 -12.25 -14.18
N GLY A 721 40.49 -12.73 -15.29
CA GLY A 721 39.97 -12.54 -16.65
C GLY A 721 40.29 -11.15 -17.24
N LEU A 722 41.32 -10.45 -16.74
CA LEU A 722 41.61 -9.07 -17.13
C LEU A 722 42.01 -8.95 -18.60
N LEU A 723 42.79 -9.89 -19.13
CA LEU A 723 43.23 -9.87 -20.52
C LEU A 723 42.04 -9.99 -21.49
N SER A 724 41.11 -10.91 -21.20
CA SER A 724 39.84 -11.07 -21.94
C SER A 724 39.01 -9.79 -21.90
N PHE A 725 38.90 -9.16 -20.73
CA PHE A 725 38.20 -7.89 -20.57
C PHE A 725 38.82 -6.76 -21.40
N ILE A 726 40.16 -6.60 -21.36
CA ILE A 726 40.90 -5.63 -22.17
C ILE A 726 40.66 -5.86 -23.68
N GLU A 727 40.66 -7.11 -24.14
CA GLU A 727 40.35 -7.45 -25.53
C GLU A 727 38.94 -7.02 -25.92
N VAL A 728 37.94 -7.21 -25.04
CA VAL A 728 36.56 -6.75 -25.27
C VAL A 728 36.50 -5.22 -25.34
N CYS A 729 37.23 -4.49 -24.48
CA CYS A 729 37.31 -3.03 -24.55
C CYS A 729 37.89 -2.57 -25.89
N ARG A 730 39.06 -3.10 -26.29
CA ARG A 730 39.70 -2.78 -27.57
C ARG A 730 38.80 -3.13 -28.76
N ALA A 731 38.17 -4.30 -28.74
CA ALA A 731 37.26 -4.72 -29.81
C ALA A 731 36.04 -3.81 -29.89
N THR A 732 35.54 -3.34 -28.74
CA THR A 732 34.43 -2.40 -28.68
C THR A 732 34.83 -1.05 -29.28
N VAL A 733 35.96 -0.45 -28.90
CA VAL A 733 36.48 0.80 -29.50
C VAL A 733 36.66 0.66 -31.02
N LYS A 734 37.24 -0.46 -31.49
CA LYS A 734 37.53 -0.71 -32.92
C LYS A 734 36.30 -0.94 -33.79
N LYS A 735 35.15 -1.35 -33.22
CA LYS A 735 33.91 -1.50 -34.00
C LYS A 735 33.50 -0.14 -34.55
N GLN A 736 33.81 0.14 -35.81
CA GLN A 736 33.32 1.34 -36.49
C GLN A 736 31.79 1.41 -36.32
N PRO A 737 31.22 2.60 -36.05
CA PRO A 737 29.77 2.75 -36.06
C PRO A 737 29.32 2.31 -37.46
N THR A 738 28.58 1.21 -37.54
CA THR A 738 27.93 0.82 -38.79
C THR A 738 27.02 1.97 -39.17
N ASP A 739 27.47 2.76 -40.14
CA ASP A 739 26.71 3.84 -40.73
C ASP A 739 25.32 3.34 -41.12
N ALA A 740 24.35 4.18 -40.77
CA ALA A 740 23.00 4.37 -41.27
C ALA A 740 22.60 3.78 -42.65
N ASN A 741 22.82 2.49 -42.92
CA ASN A 741 22.13 1.75 -43.98
C ASN A 741 20.76 1.28 -43.47
N THR A 742 19.96 2.25 -43.01
CA THR A 742 18.51 2.12 -43.10
C THR A 742 18.16 2.71 -44.48
N PRO A 743 17.53 1.95 -45.40
CA PRO A 743 17.11 2.52 -46.66
C PRO A 743 16.21 3.74 -46.38
N PRO A 744 16.30 4.81 -47.18
CA PRO A 744 15.48 6.00 -46.94
C PRO A 744 14.02 5.57 -46.88
N ARG A 745 13.32 5.97 -45.82
CA ARG A 745 11.86 5.93 -45.79
C ARG A 745 11.39 6.70 -47.03
N VAL A 746 10.91 5.97 -48.02
CA VAL A 746 10.20 6.51 -49.17
C VAL A 746 9.13 7.44 -48.62
N ALA A 747 9.25 8.73 -48.95
CA ALA A 747 8.19 9.69 -48.73
C ALA A 747 6.92 9.11 -49.38
N ARG A 748 5.90 8.87 -48.56
CA ARG A 748 4.59 8.47 -49.06
C ARG A 748 3.98 9.73 -49.65
N ASP A 749 4.01 9.80 -50.97
CA ASP A 749 3.18 10.70 -51.76
C ASP A 749 1.70 10.46 -51.42
N ASP A 750 0.99 11.56 -51.19
CA ASP A 750 -0.46 11.62 -51.21
C ASP A 750 -0.94 11.33 -52.64
N GLY A 751 -1.63 10.21 -52.83
CA GLY A 751 -2.11 9.81 -54.14
C GLY A 751 -3.14 8.69 -54.10
N THR A 752 -4.38 9.06 -54.37
CA THR A 752 -5.58 8.25 -54.63
C THR A 752 -5.34 6.97 -55.42
N GLY A 753 -5.95 5.85 -55.01
CA GLY A 753 -6.06 4.67 -55.88
C GLY A 753 -6.49 3.38 -55.19
N THR A 754 -7.73 2.98 -55.47
CA THR A 754 -8.35 1.67 -55.19
C THR A 754 -7.55 0.50 -55.78
N GLY A 755 -7.41 -0.61 -55.05
CA GLY A 755 -6.96 -1.86 -55.66
C GLY A 755 -6.43 -2.93 -54.70
N SER A 756 -7.20 -4.00 -54.57
CA SER A 756 -6.99 -5.28 -53.88
C SER A 756 -5.64 -5.99 -54.13
N THR A 757 -5.17 -6.80 -53.15
CA THR A 757 -4.61 -8.18 -53.26
C THR A 757 -4.04 -8.65 -51.87
N PRO A 758 -3.60 -9.91 -51.65
CA PRO A 758 -4.38 -11.02 -51.08
C PRO A 758 -3.88 -11.48 -49.68
N ARG A 759 -4.67 -12.34 -49.02
CA ARG A 759 -4.38 -12.97 -47.71
C ARG A 759 -3.40 -14.15 -47.83
N LEU A 760 -2.42 -14.23 -46.93
CA LEU A 760 -1.71 -15.44 -46.46
C LEU A 760 -1.24 -15.25 -44.99
N PRO A 761 -0.89 -16.33 -44.23
CA PRO A 761 -1.56 -16.68 -42.97
C PRO A 761 -0.90 -16.13 -41.69
N ALA A 762 -1.72 -16.04 -40.66
CA ALA A 762 -1.36 -15.62 -39.31
C ALA A 762 -0.65 -16.75 -38.53
N SER A 763 0.65 -16.57 -38.26
CA SER A 763 1.25 -17.10 -37.04
C SER A 763 2.35 -16.15 -36.57
N LYS A 764 2.37 -15.89 -35.26
CA LYS A 764 3.32 -15.03 -34.51
C LYS A 764 3.21 -13.52 -34.73
N ARG A 765 2.25 -12.90 -34.05
CA ARG A 765 2.40 -11.53 -33.51
C ARG A 765 2.17 -11.55 -32.00
N ARG A 766 3.27 -11.61 -31.24
CA ARG A 766 3.26 -11.19 -29.83
C ARG A 766 3.23 -9.66 -29.82
N ARG A 767 2.35 -9.11 -28.99
CA ARG A 767 2.10 -7.68 -28.78
C ARG A 767 3.34 -7.02 -28.17
N ALA A 768 3.90 -6.06 -28.90
CA ALA A 768 4.59 -4.91 -28.33
C ALA A 768 3.70 -3.69 -28.59
N GLY A 769 3.34 -2.97 -27.54
CA GLY A 769 2.63 -1.70 -27.65
C GLY A 769 1.69 -1.44 -26.49
N TYR A 770 2.13 -0.61 -25.55
CA TYR A 770 1.41 0.58 -25.07
C TYR A 770 2.40 1.45 -24.27
N SER A 771 3.04 2.40 -24.95
CA SER A 771 3.52 3.65 -24.33
C SER A 771 3.09 4.76 -25.28
N LYS A 772 1.97 5.42 -24.94
CA LYS A 772 1.57 6.68 -25.56
C LYS A 772 2.12 7.78 -24.66
N ALA A 773 3.29 8.31 -25.03
CA ALA A 773 3.75 9.59 -24.53
C ALA A 773 2.91 10.69 -25.20
N VAL A 774 2.14 11.42 -24.39
CA VAL A 774 1.46 12.66 -24.80
C VAL A 774 2.52 13.76 -24.84
N SER A 775 2.99 14.09 -26.04
CA SER A 775 3.78 15.29 -26.31
C SER A 775 2.85 16.50 -26.39
N GLY A 776 2.70 17.22 -25.28
CA GLY A 776 2.08 18.55 -25.25
C GLY A 776 3.12 19.62 -25.56
N LYS A 777 3.05 20.22 -26.75
CA LYS A 777 3.80 21.42 -27.13
C LYS A 777 3.48 22.56 -26.14
N ARG A 778 4.41 22.89 -25.23
CA ARG A 778 4.41 24.19 -24.54
C ARG A 778 5.01 25.23 -25.48
N ARG A 779 4.22 26.23 -25.86
CA ARG A 779 4.70 27.45 -26.50
C ARG A 779 5.39 28.31 -25.44
N HIS A 780 6.61 28.74 -25.74
CA HIS A 780 7.24 29.87 -25.08
C HIS A 780 6.45 31.14 -25.38
N ASN A 781 6.08 31.88 -24.33
CA ASN A 781 5.99 33.33 -24.39
C ASN A 781 6.86 33.86 -23.25
N ALA A 782 7.97 34.49 -23.65
CA ALA A 782 8.66 35.48 -22.86
C ALA A 782 7.91 36.81 -23.04
N ASP A 783 7.68 37.49 -21.92
CA ASP A 783 7.62 38.95 -21.74
C ASP A 783 6.63 39.26 -20.61
N CYS A 784 7.18 39.69 -19.46
CA CYS A 784 6.90 40.99 -18.87
C CYS A 784 7.67 41.12 -17.54
N GLN A 785 8.58 42.08 -17.55
CA GLN A 785 9.26 42.63 -16.39
C GLN A 785 8.26 43.30 -15.44
N GLY A 786 8.59 43.28 -14.14
CA GLY A 786 8.36 44.38 -13.21
C GLY A 786 6.93 44.58 -12.71
N LEU A 787 6.72 44.37 -11.40
CA LEU A 787 6.14 45.37 -10.51
C LEU A 787 6.23 44.90 -9.06
N SER A 788 7.11 45.57 -8.32
CA SER A 788 7.12 45.71 -6.87
C SER A 788 5.88 46.48 -6.40
N VAL A 789 5.08 45.95 -5.46
CA VAL A 789 4.20 46.78 -4.60
C VAL A 789 4.01 46.14 -3.22
N ALA A 790 4.43 46.94 -2.22
CA ALA A 790 3.92 47.18 -0.88
C ALA A 790 3.68 46.04 0.13
N HIS A 791 4.50 46.07 1.18
CA HIS A 791 4.10 45.73 2.54
C HIS A 791 3.04 46.71 3.04
N GLY A 792 1.83 46.19 3.31
CA GLY A 792 0.85 46.84 4.17
C GLY A 792 1.04 46.35 5.60
N GLY A 793 1.55 47.24 6.46
CA GLY A 793 1.54 47.04 7.90
C GLY A 793 0.11 47.18 8.45
N VAL A 794 -0.23 46.37 9.43
CA VAL A 794 -1.39 46.57 10.30
C VAL A 794 -0.88 46.66 11.74
N GLU A 795 -1.35 47.71 12.39
CA GLU A 795 -0.92 48.30 13.64
C GLU A 795 -1.26 47.45 14.87
N GLN A 796 -0.37 47.49 15.86
CA GLN A 796 -0.68 47.17 17.27
C GLN A 796 -1.50 48.31 17.88
N PRO A 797 -2.51 48.05 18.73
CA PRO A 797 -3.04 49.06 19.61
C PRO A 797 -2.15 49.21 20.84
N ALA A 798 -1.63 50.42 21.03
CA ALA A 798 -0.97 50.86 22.24
C ALA A 798 -2.00 51.09 23.37
N VAL A 799 -1.62 50.62 24.55
CA VAL A 799 -2.14 51.01 25.87
C VAL A 799 -1.89 52.50 26.08
N VAL A 800 -2.88 53.24 26.57
CA VAL A 800 -2.69 54.61 27.07
C VAL A 800 -3.29 54.74 28.47
N ALA A 801 -2.42 55.20 29.37
CA ALA A 801 -2.61 55.91 30.65
C ALA A 801 -3.50 55.29 31.74
#